data_AF-A0A1V6Q302-F1
#
_entry.id   AF-A0A1V6Q302-F1
#
_cell.length_a   1.000
_cell.length_b   1.000
_cell.length_c   1.000
_cell.angle_alpha   90.00
_cell.angle_beta   90.00
_cell.angle_gamma   90.00
#
_symmetry.space_group_name_H-M   'P 1'
#
loop_
_entity.id
_entity.type
_entity.pdbx_description
1 polymer ?
#
loop_
_entity_poly.entity_id
_entity_poly.type
_entity_poly.pdbx_seq_one_letter_code
_entity_poly.pdbx_strand_id
1 'polypeptide(L)'
;MDLESASAASDVEEGRIWGSDARSPETQRIDDASSAHPSSDCGIGHRVLASRSVLALVVDEHCVFAGLQGGDIVAWSLETYDLVLSVHAHKESVLGLYLSNDGNLLFSSGGDSVVNNTSIQWCDLSEEGSTLNQASSTHLTKRTHRFFDSRGPDGTRAPGSLDGSHAVSDGGRMLSFKRDHHKLFAHHGYVYSMLLVKGLVESAPSEEVLLTGAGDGVVKLWRLGQEPGASPSQIAKLQNGDPVLSVAVEGSLLYCGLAGGALNIWNLDSQQLVKRITRHTGDLWAVHVIQGVAICGDSSGTVKKFNSRFEEIGGWVAHEGTMLASAAGRFKDRQIYATGGNDNSVGIWDLTEFFMTQEELPPISNDEMVNSLAKFVSYKTISASPKFAGECNQGAAFLRRHCNYLGAKTNLLTTGQETNPIVFARFNATSPNKVDKTILFYGHYDVVGAETNRPKWRTDPYQLTSINGFLYGRGVSDNKGPILASLYAAADLARTKTLRCNVVFLIEGEEESGSQGFHETVRRHHDQIGSVDWVLLANSYWLDDYNPCLTYGLRGVVHANLVVTSDHPDLHSGIDGSTLLDEPVKDIAMLLSTIVGRRGQINLPGFHDAVRPLTDAEQKRFEAIAGVLLLQHPEIPDSQALIKSLMHRWREPSLTVHSVEVPGSKSHTTIARRAKATLSVRIVPDQQADEVAANLTAYAQEQFALLDSQNDLTVEITGKSDAWLGDPDNEIFATLSEAITAAWSQSQDNVKHQYPPVSQSPSNQPEAKSIPTRGPIPTLIRKDSSDSLASHVERVITSTTTSSVGKEAAKRAAQASSTVPTSSTLTQSTPTSSEESVALSIRTEPETDPTDVKPSPPRAVKPMFIREGGSIPTIRFLEKEFSAPAANLPCGQASDNAHLDNERMRVENLYKSREIFRETTFVSPTLVPFGSTKPRVSAALDSRLPILHTGFIYNDRSMLAPVYVYNIPIYIDTLTKARAFIKNGHILHPSIPTKNITAVADLGTGTGIWLEDVAKCLPNNLVYLHGFDISSAQYPSGSEIPRPGHNPIPLSVHDALHPFPTEHHGRYDLVHIRLLTAGLKYKDYATVLENARELLMPNGYLQWEEVDHTAFCTNSVPENPAITRLRQSVIGAMLKLGLWPFAPQRVHDQVSAGGFRDIQRVTYTAVGNEGIRGISQKWVAGVMRALVPASMVVTGEAGNEGQAKEVVERLVEEFDDHCLGARVLVNFGVTVGRRCD
;
A
#
# COMPACT_ATOMS: atom_id res chain seq x y z
N MET A 1 -49.12 58.50 -23.81
CA MET A 1 -48.16 57.53 -23.24
C MET A 1 -47.52 56.84 -24.44
N ASP A 2 -46.51 57.42 -25.10
CA ASP A 2 -45.36 58.24 -24.62
C ASP A 2 -44.36 57.39 -23.83
N LEU A 3 -43.05 57.37 -24.14
CA LEU A 3 -42.24 58.13 -25.12
C LEU A 3 -40.94 57.35 -25.46
N GLU A 4 -40.54 57.32 -26.75
CA GLU A 4 -39.18 57.57 -27.32
C GLU A 4 -37.88 56.91 -26.73
N SER A 5 -36.66 57.02 -27.30
CA SER A 5 -36.07 57.04 -28.68
C SER A 5 -34.51 56.93 -28.54
N ALA A 6 -33.62 56.84 -29.55
CA ALA A 6 -33.71 56.90 -31.01
C ALA A 6 -32.54 56.15 -31.75
N SER A 7 -32.56 56.29 -33.08
CA SER A 7 -31.58 56.14 -34.18
C SER A 7 -30.15 56.75 -33.97
N ALA A 8 -29.16 56.65 -34.89
CA ALA A 8 -29.07 56.30 -36.33
C ALA A 8 -27.71 55.58 -36.64
N ALA A 9 -27.46 54.82 -37.72
CA ALA A 9 -27.32 55.15 -39.17
C ALA A 9 -26.22 56.23 -39.46
N SER A 10 -25.47 56.26 -40.58
CA SER A 10 -25.44 55.54 -41.88
C SER A 10 -24.08 55.82 -42.60
N ASP A 11 -23.59 55.29 -43.74
CA ASP A 11 -23.92 54.14 -44.64
C ASP A 11 -22.78 53.92 -45.69
N VAL A 12 -22.90 52.91 -46.60
CA VAL A 12 -22.38 52.86 -48.01
C VAL A 12 -20.82 52.74 -48.23
N GLU A 13 -20.23 52.09 -49.28
CA GLU A 13 -20.66 51.74 -50.66
C GLU A 13 -20.16 50.36 -51.21
N GLU A 14 -20.58 50.03 -52.45
CA GLU A 14 -20.34 48.81 -53.28
C GLU A 14 -19.02 48.86 -54.11
N GLY A 15 -18.56 47.88 -54.92
CA GLY A 15 -18.94 46.47 -55.17
C GLY A 15 -18.56 45.93 -56.60
N ARG A 16 -18.18 44.63 -56.72
CA ARG A 16 -17.86 43.86 -57.97
C ARG A 16 -16.56 44.32 -58.71
N ILE A 17 -15.88 43.56 -59.59
CA ILE A 17 -16.27 42.67 -60.72
C ILE A 17 -15.29 41.47 -60.92
N TRP A 18 -15.82 40.40 -61.51
CA TRP A 18 -15.24 39.23 -62.21
C TRP A 18 -13.77 39.28 -62.72
N GLY A 19 -13.11 38.11 -62.75
CA GLY A 19 -11.94 37.81 -63.59
C GLY A 19 -11.36 36.40 -63.36
N SER A 20 -10.93 35.71 -64.43
CA SER A 20 -10.37 34.33 -64.37
C SER A 20 -9.00 34.22 -65.05
N ASP A 21 -8.39 33.04 -64.87
CA ASP A 21 -7.31 32.45 -65.65
C ASP A 21 -5.87 32.94 -65.46
N ALA A 22 -4.97 31.96 -65.44
CA ALA A 22 -3.53 32.12 -65.27
C ALA A 22 -2.80 32.23 -66.62
N ARG A 23 -1.60 32.80 -66.60
CA ARG A 23 -0.58 32.59 -67.64
C ARG A 23 0.78 32.31 -67.01
N SER A 24 1.32 31.14 -67.33
CA SER A 24 2.75 30.85 -67.41
C SER A 24 3.36 31.61 -68.62
N PRO A 25 4.69 31.62 -68.88
CA PRO A 25 5.66 30.62 -68.45
C PRO A 25 7.10 31.13 -68.15
N GLU A 26 8.03 30.17 -68.14
CA GLU A 26 9.48 30.28 -68.42
C GLU A 26 10.41 30.95 -67.40
N THR A 27 11.38 30.15 -66.93
CA THR A 27 12.79 30.58 -66.91
C THR A 27 13.71 29.35 -67.07
N GLN A 28 14.94 29.57 -67.53
CA GLN A 28 15.84 28.53 -68.04
C GLN A 28 16.81 27.99 -66.96
N ARG A 29 17.45 26.84 -67.25
CA ARG A 29 18.73 26.48 -66.61
C ARG A 29 19.86 27.36 -67.14
N ILE A 30 20.87 27.61 -66.32
CA ILE A 30 22.31 27.47 -66.64
C ILE A 30 23.11 27.50 -65.33
N ASP A 31 24.27 26.85 -65.35
CA ASP A 31 25.18 26.55 -64.23
C ASP A 31 26.06 27.80 -63.86
N ASP A 32 26.81 27.90 -62.74
CA ASP A 32 28.02 27.13 -62.44
C ASP A 32 28.67 27.49 -61.05
N ALA A 33 29.69 26.71 -60.64
CA ALA A 33 30.66 26.78 -59.50
C ALA A 33 30.70 28.00 -58.50
N SER A 34 31.03 27.84 -57.20
CA SER A 34 32.34 27.33 -56.72
C SER A 34 32.57 27.33 -55.17
N SER A 35 33.54 26.51 -54.71
CA SER A 35 34.44 26.65 -53.53
C SER A 35 34.08 26.17 -52.09
N ALA A 36 35.01 25.36 -51.54
CA ALA A 36 35.46 25.20 -50.13
C ALA A 36 34.59 24.53 -49.01
N HIS A 37 35.24 23.63 -48.26
CA HIS A 37 34.80 22.96 -47.02
C HIS A 37 35.36 23.67 -45.74
N PRO A 38 35.04 23.25 -44.49
CA PRO A 38 34.02 22.28 -44.02
C PRO A 38 33.05 22.81 -42.93
N SER A 39 31.85 22.23 -42.82
CA SER A 39 31.04 22.20 -41.58
C SER A 39 30.61 20.76 -41.25
N SER A 40 30.41 20.47 -39.96
CA SER A 40 30.13 19.11 -39.46
C SER A 40 28.63 18.89 -39.21
N ASP A 41 27.85 18.83 -40.29
CA ASP A 41 26.41 18.57 -40.23
C ASP A 41 26.09 17.08 -40.45
N CYS A 42 25.06 16.58 -39.77
CA CYS A 42 24.62 15.19 -39.87
C CYS A 42 23.78 14.99 -41.14
N GLY A 43 24.47 14.73 -42.26
CA GLY A 43 23.86 14.64 -43.59
C GLY A 43 22.85 13.49 -43.76
N ILE A 44 21.81 13.73 -44.56
CA ILE A 44 20.82 12.74 -44.97
C ILE A 44 21.52 11.63 -45.78
N GLY A 45 21.54 10.40 -45.25
CA GLY A 45 22.25 9.27 -45.88
C GLY A 45 21.66 8.80 -47.21
N HIS A 46 20.33 8.82 -47.34
CA HIS A 46 19.62 8.57 -48.59
C HIS A 46 18.25 9.27 -48.60
N ARG A 47 17.68 9.56 -49.77
CA ARG A 47 16.34 10.18 -49.89
C ARG A 47 15.52 9.53 -51.00
N VAL A 48 14.61 8.65 -50.60
CA VAL A 48 13.66 8.00 -51.51
C VAL A 48 12.47 8.93 -51.79
N LEU A 49 11.98 8.93 -53.03
CA LEU A 49 10.85 9.75 -53.47
C LEU A 49 9.57 8.91 -53.56
N ALA A 50 8.63 9.14 -52.64
CA ALA A 50 7.26 8.66 -52.75
C ALA A 50 6.51 9.43 -53.86
N SER A 51 5.58 8.76 -54.56
CA SER A 51 4.77 9.36 -55.62
C SER A 51 3.68 10.32 -55.11
N ARG A 52 3.37 10.26 -53.81
CA ARG A 52 2.39 11.08 -53.08
C ARG A 52 2.82 11.23 -51.61
N SER A 53 2.12 12.06 -50.85
CA SER A 53 2.37 12.27 -49.41
C SER A 53 2.35 10.95 -48.63
N VAL A 54 3.38 10.72 -47.81
CA VAL A 54 3.45 9.59 -46.87
C VAL A 54 2.68 9.95 -45.60
N LEU A 55 1.82 9.05 -45.14
CA LEU A 55 0.90 9.25 -44.03
C LEU A 55 1.04 8.18 -42.92
N ALA A 56 1.63 7.03 -43.24
CA ALA A 56 2.03 6.01 -42.27
C ALA A 56 3.36 5.37 -42.70
N LEU A 57 4.17 4.89 -41.76
CA LEU A 57 5.46 4.24 -41.99
C LEU A 57 5.63 3.04 -41.05
N VAL A 58 6.20 1.94 -41.57
CA VAL A 58 6.70 0.81 -40.77
C VAL A 58 7.99 0.26 -41.41
N VAL A 59 8.90 -0.27 -40.61
CA VAL A 59 10.26 -0.67 -41.03
C VAL A 59 10.58 -2.04 -40.43
N ASP A 60 11.20 -2.93 -41.21
CA ASP A 60 11.76 -4.20 -40.75
C ASP A 60 13.29 -4.25 -40.97
N GLU A 61 13.91 -5.43 -40.85
CA GLU A 61 15.38 -5.58 -41.00
C GLU A 61 15.88 -5.38 -42.45
N HIS A 62 14.98 -5.32 -43.45
CA HIS A 62 15.32 -5.36 -44.87
C HIS A 62 14.60 -4.29 -45.72
N CYS A 63 13.46 -3.76 -45.27
CA CYS A 63 12.58 -2.87 -46.01
C CYS A 63 11.96 -1.74 -45.14
N VAL A 64 11.68 -0.60 -45.77
CA VAL A 64 10.81 0.47 -45.26
C VAL A 64 9.53 0.55 -46.08
N PHE A 65 8.38 0.37 -45.42
CA PHE A 65 7.05 0.45 -45.99
C PHE A 65 6.42 1.82 -45.67
N ALA A 66 5.89 2.51 -46.68
CA ALA A 66 5.21 3.78 -46.56
C ALA A 66 3.79 3.72 -47.14
N GLY A 67 2.82 4.16 -46.35
CA GLY A 67 1.41 4.27 -46.72
C GLY A 67 1.14 5.66 -47.26
N LEU A 68 0.55 5.73 -48.45
CA LEU A 68 0.42 6.96 -49.22
C LEU A 68 -1.00 7.54 -49.19
N GLN A 69 -1.08 8.85 -49.41
CA GLN A 69 -2.32 9.57 -49.68
C GLN A 69 -3.02 8.99 -50.91
N GLY A 70 -4.26 8.51 -50.77
CA GLY A 70 -4.97 7.79 -51.83
C GLY A 70 -4.54 6.33 -52.04
N GLY A 71 -4.01 5.67 -51.00
CA GLY A 71 -4.30 4.25 -50.75
C GLY A 71 -3.25 3.22 -51.11
N ASP A 72 -2.18 3.65 -51.77
CA ASP A 72 -1.03 2.81 -52.12
C ASP A 72 -0.11 2.61 -50.90
N ILE A 73 0.44 1.42 -50.73
CA ILE A 73 1.54 1.10 -49.81
C ILE A 73 2.74 0.72 -50.66
N VAL A 74 3.87 1.38 -50.46
CA VAL A 74 5.12 1.13 -51.20
C VAL A 74 6.22 0.71 -50.23
N ALA A 75 7.04 -0.27 -50.60
CA ALA A 75 8.16 -0.75 -49.80
C ALA A 75 9.47 -0.63 -50.56
N TRP A 76 10.50 -0.08 -49.92
CA TRP A 76 11.85 0.04 -50.48
C TRP A 76 12.88 -0.72 -49.65
N SER A 77 13.88 -1.31 -50.32
CA SER A 77 14.97 -2.01 -49.64
C SER A 77 15.80 -1.04 -48.78
N LEU A 78 16.20 -1.47 -47.58
CA LEU A 78 17.17 -0.75 -46.76
C LEU A 78 18.63 -0.99 -47.21
N GLU A 79 18.87 -2.02 -48.03
CA GLU A 79 20.19 -2.37 -48.57
C GLU A 79 20.47 -1.70 -49.92
N THR A 80 19.48 -1.66 -50.83
CA THR A 80 19.66 -1.10 -52.18
C THR A 80 18.89 0.20 -52.45
N TYR A 81 17.91 0.55 -51.61
CA TYR A 81 16.95 1.66 -51.80
C TYR A 81 16.02 1.54 -53.02
N ASP A 82 16.04 0.42 -53.74
CA ASP A 82 15.08 0.12 -54.81
C ASP A 82 13.67 -0.17 -54.27
N LEU A 83 12.65 0.04 -55.09
CA LEU A 83 11.26 -0.33 -54.78
C LEU A 83 11.09 -1.86 -54.88
N VAL A 84 10.81 -2.49 -53.73
CA VAL A 84 10.63 -3.94 -53.57
C VAL A 84 9.15 -4.34 -53.74
N LEU A 85 8.23 -3.51 -53.27
CA LEU A 85 6.80 -3.82 -53.21
C LEU A 85 5.93 -2.58 -53.51
N SER A 86 4.78 -2.81 -54.14
CA SER A 86 3.70 -1.82 -54.22
C SER A 86 2.34 -2.53 -54.14
N VAL A 87 1.49 -2.09 -53.21
CA VAL A 87 0.21 -2.73 -52.85
C VAL A 87 -0.86 -1.65 -52.67
N HIS A 88 -1.87 -1.64 -53.54
CA HIS A 88 -3.02 -0.75 -53.37
C HIS A 88 -4.00 -1.36 -52.35
N ALA A 89 -4.13 -0.74 -51.18
CA ALA A 89 -4.85 -1.32 -50.03
C ALA A 89 -6.14 -0.59 -49.65
N HIS A 90 -6.20 0.73 -49.85
CA HIS A 90 -7.38 1.57 -49.57
C HIS A 90 -7.71 2.41 -50.81
N LYS A 91 -8.92 2.96 -50.91
CA LYS A 91 -9.32 3.88 -51.98
C LYS A 91 -8.92 5.32 -51.69
N GLU A 92 -8.88 5.67 -50.40
CA GLU A 92 -8.36 6.95 -49.91
C GLU A 92 -7.06 6.72 -49.13
N SER A 93 -6.58 7.74 -48.40
CA SER A 93 -5.35 7.68 -47.60
C SER A 93 -5.21 6.43 -46.73
N VAL A 94 -4.02 5.81 -46.79
CA VAL A 94 -3.56 4.88 -45.75
C VAL A 94 -3.21 5.71 -44.51
N LEU A 95 -3.86 5.44 -43.38
CA LEU A 95 -3.71 6.22 -42.13
C LEU A 95 -2.99 5.44 -41.03
N GLY A 96 -2.83 4.13 -41.19
CA GLY A 96 -2.06 3.29 -40.28
C GLY A 96 -1.43 2.11 -41.01
N LEU A 97 -0.22 1.75 -40.60
CA LEU A 97 0.53 0.59 -41.07
C LEU A 97 1.15 -0.12 -39.87
N TYR A 98 1.16 -1.45 -39.90
CA TYR A 98 1.82 -2.28 -38.90
C TYR A 98 2.24 -3.61 -39.52
N LEU A 99 3.42 -4.11 -39.16
CA LEU A 99 3.96 -5.39 -39.61
C LEU A 99 3.98 -6.37 -38.45
N SER A 100 3.65 -7.65 -38.68
CA SER A 100 3.77 -8.70 -37.66
C SER A 100 5.23 -8.95 -37.26
N ASN A 101 5.42 -9.49 -36.06
CA ASN A 101 6.75 -9.68 -35.46
C ASN A 101 7.56 -10.85 -36.07
N ASP A 102 7.04 -11.48 -37.12
CA ASP A 102 7.68 -12.48 -37.97
C ASP A 102 7.91 -12.00 -39.42
N GLY A 103 7.54 -10.75 -39.73
CA GLY A 103 7.68 -10.14 -41.05
C GLY A 103 6.66 -10.58 -42.12
N ASN A 104 5.74 -11.51 -41.82
CA ASN A 104 4.90 -12.14 -42.85
C ASN A 104 3.55 -11.45 -43.10
N LEU A 105 3.02 -10.66 -42.17
CA LEU A 105 1.71 -10.04 -42.27
C LEU A 105 1.81 -8.51 -42.21
N LEU A 106 1.32 -7.83 -43.25
CA LEU A 106 1.21 -6.37 -43.29
C LEU A 106 -0.26 -5.95 -43.09
N PHE A 107 -0.52 -5.24 -42.01
CA PHE A 107 -1.81 -4.66 -41.66
C PHE A 107 -1.86 -3.19 -42.08
N SER A 108 -3.02 -2.74 -42.57
CA SER A 108 -3.23 -1.33 -42.92
C SER A 108 -4.66 -0.87 -42.66
N SER A 109 -4.81 0.42 -42.35
CA SER A 109 -6.10 1.10 -42.21
C SER A 109 -6.17 2.34 -43.09
N GLY A 110 -7.37 2.75 -43.51
CA GLY A 110 -7.58 3.89 -44.41
C GLY A 110 -9.02 4.38 -44.49
N GLY A 111 -9.20 5.55 -45.11
CA GLY A 111 -10.43 6.37 -45.07
C GLY A 111 -11.48 6.07 -46.15
N ASP A 112 -11.82 4.82 -46.41
CA ASP A 112 -12.65 4.43 -47.56
C ASP A 112 -14.07 5.06 -47.61
N SER A 113 -14.30 5.98 -48.55
CA SER A 113 -15.53 6.77 -48.70
C SER A 113 -16.71 6.03 -49.35
N VAL A 114 -17.13 4.91 -48.77
CA VAL A 114 -18.42 4.26 -49.09
C VAL A 114 -19.25 4.03 -47.83
N VAL A 115 -19.88 5.13 -47.37
CA VAL A 115 -20.99 5.21 -46.40
C VAL A 115 -20.97 4.16 -45.27
N ASN A 116 -20.40 4.54 -44.12
CA ASN A 116 -20.42 3.80 -42.85
C ASN A 116 -19.89 2.36 -42.90
N ASN A 117 -18.70 2.15 -43.47
CA ASN A 117 -18.08 0.82 -43.44
C ASN A 117 -16.55 0.87 -43.22
N THR A 118 -16.14 1.02 -41.96
CA THR A 118 -14.72 0.92 -41.59
C THR A 118 -14.32 -0.54 -41.44
N SER A 119 -13.25 -0.92 -42.14
CA SER A 119 -12.84 -2.32 -42.30
C SER A 119 -11.40 -2.57 -41.91
N ILE A 120 -11.14 -3.76 -41.38
CA ILE A 120 -9.79 -4.28 -41.14
C ILE A 120 -9.46 -5.23 -42.28
N GLN A 121 -8.31 -5.02 -42.94
CA GLN A 121 -7.78 -5.87 -44.02
C GLN A 121 -6.42 -6.46 -43.59
N TRP A 122 -6.09 -7.66 -44.09
CA TRP A 122 -4.82 -8.33 -43.84
C TRP A 122 -4.32 -9.06 -45.09
N CYS A 123 -3.00 -9.07 -45.30
CA CYS A 123 -2.36 -9.73 -46.43
C CYS A 123 -1.18 -10.59 -45.94
N ASP A 124 -1.03 -11.77 -46.53
CA ASP A 124 0.07 -12.69 -46.27
C ASP A 124 1.16 -12.49 -47.34
N LEU A 125 2.35 -12.08 -46.90
CA LEU A 125 3.50 -11.80 -47.76
C LEU A 125 4.21 -13.09 -48.21
N SER A 126 3.89 -14.26 -47.65
CA SER A 126 4.50 -15.55 -47.99
C SER A 126 3.86 -16.26 -49.19
N GLU A 127 2.60 -15.96 -49.54
CA GLU A 127 1.90 -16.66 -50.63
C GLU A 127 2.51 -16.38 -52.03
N GLU A 128 3.16 -17.38 -52.64
CA GLU A 128 3.55 -17.32 -54.05
C GLU A 128 2.33 -17.03 -54.93
N GLY A 129 2.40 -15.95 -55.71
CA GLY A 129 1.23 -15.38 -56.36
C GLY A 129 0.65 -16.28 -57.45
N SER A 130 -0.63 -16.66 -57.31
CA SER A 130 -1.37 -17.30 -58.41
C SER A 130 -1.41 -16.34 -59.61
N THR A 131 -0.73 -16.70 -60.69
CA THR A 131 -0.47 -15.83 -61.85
C THR A 131 -1.75 -15.51 -62.62
N LEU A 132 -2.41 -14.39 -62.29
CA LEU A 132 -3.46 -13.81 -63.12
C LEU A 132 -2.82 -12.88 -64.17
N ASN A 133 -2.90 -13.32 -65.43
CA ASN A 133 -2.23 -12.69 -66.56
C ASN A 133 -2.55 -11.19 -66.70
N GLN A 134 -1.54 -10.45 -67.15
CA GLN A 134 -1.73 -9.15 -67.79
C GLN A 134 -2.77 -9.27 -68.93
N ALA A 135 -3.51 -8.18 -69.18
CA ALA A 135 -4.58 -8.07 -70.19
C ALA A 135 -5.92 -8.79 -69.88
N SER A 136 -6.58 -8.38 -68.80
CA SER A 136 -8.06 -8.34 -68.77
C SER A 136 -8.56 -6.89 -68.72
N SER A 137 -9.62 -6.57 -69.48
CA SER A 137 -10.25 -5.24 -69.52
C SER A 137 -11.12 -4.93 -68.30
N THR A 138 -11.13 -5.82 -67.31
CA THR A 138 -11.93 -5.74 -66.07
C THR A 138 -11.18 -5.15 -64.87
N HIS A 139 -9.91 -4.75 -65.04
CA HIS A 139 -9.06 -4.23 -63.97
C HIS A 139 -9.65 -2.97 -63.29
N LEU A 140 -9.58 -2.90 -61.96
CA LEU A 140 -10.26 -1.87 -61.16
C LEU A 140 -9.82 -0.44 -61.53
N THR A 141 -8.52 -0.21 -61.73
CA THR A 141 -7.93 1.08 -62.12
C THR A 141 -8.32 1.57 -63.53
N LYS A 142 -9.11 0.80 -64.29
CA LYS A 142 -9.60 1.17 -65.63
C LYS A 142 -11.13 1.22 -65.74
N ARG A 143 -11.86 1.10 -64.61
CA ARG A 143 -13.33 1.22 -64.61
C ARG A 143 -13.78 2.68 -64.51
N THR A 144 -14.30 3.23 -65.60
CA THR A 144 -15.07 4.49 -65.56
C THR A 144 -16.38 4.30 -64.79
N HIS A 145 -16.64 5.16 -63.79
CA HIS A 145 -17.81 5.08 -62.92
C HIS A 145 -18.93 5.99 -63.45
N ARG A 146 -20.05 5.40 -63.87
CA ARG A 146 -21.13 6.08 -64.63
C ARG A 146 -21.77 7.31 -63.95
N PHE A 147 -21.54 7.51 -62.65
CA PHE A 147 -22.02 8.66 -61.86
C PHE A 147 -20.93 9.71 -61.53
N PHE A 148 -19.64 9.34 -61.60
CA PHE A 148 -18.52 10.30 -61.43
C PHE A 148 -17.91 10.72 -62.78
N ASP A 149 -18.09 9.92 -63.83
CA ASP A 149 -17.66 10.21 -65.20
C ASP A 149 -18.75 10.83 -66.09
N SER A 150 -19.96 10.99 -65.58
CA SER A 150 -21.05 11.68 -66.29
C SER A 150 -20.72 13.17 -66.48
N ARG A 151 -20.94 13.67 -67.70
CA ARG A 151 -20.79 15.10 -68.01
C ARG A 151 -21.80 15.95 -67.24
N GLY A 152 -21.41 17.16 -66.87
CA GLY A 152 -22.30 18.15 -66.26
C GLY A 152 -23.38 18.65 -67.24
N PRO A 153 -24.36 19.46 -66.77
CA PRO A 153 -25.37 20.09 -67.62
C PRO A 153 -24.79 20.97 -68.75
N ASP A 154 -23.57 21.46 -68.51
CA ASP A 154 -22.71 22.27 -69.36
C ASP A 154 -21.79 21.45 -70.29
N GLY A 155 -21.88 20.11 -70.25
CA GLY A 155 -21.19 19.20 -71.16
C GLY A 155 -19.70 18.98 -70.88
N THR A 156 -19.12 19.69 -69.93
CA THR A 156 -17.75 19.50 -69.46
C THR A 156 -17.61 18.22 -68.60
N ARG A 157 -16.37 17.83 -68.32
CA ARG A 157 -16.00 16.71 -67.44
C ARG A 157 -14.93 17.23 -66.48
N ALA A 158 -14.97 16.81 -65.22
CA ALA A 158 -13.91 17.16 -64.28
C ALA A 158 -12.52 16.71 -64.83
N PRO A 159 -11.45 17.50 -64.62
CA PRO A 159 -10.14 17.19 -65.18
C PRO A 159 -9.54 15.96 -64.52
N GLY A 160 -9.68 14.80 -65.18
CA GLY A 160 -8.89 13.61 -64.87
C GLY A 160 -7.43 13.87 -65.22
N SER A 161 -6.53 13.56 -64.29
CA SER A 161 -5.08 13.79 -64.47
C SER A 161 -4.56 13.09 -65.73
N LEU A 162 -3.99 13.88 -66.64
CA LEU A 162 -3.36 13.44 -67.88
C LEU A 162 -2.06 14.22 -68.13
N ASP A 163 -1.09 13.97 -67.25
CA ASP A 163 0.33 14.01 -67.60
C ASP A 163 1.02 12.86 -66.83
N GLY A 164 2.01 12.17 -67.38
CA GLY A 164 2.65 12.37 -68.69
C GLY A 164 4.13 12.00 -68.66
N SER A 165 4.73 12.05 -67.47
CA SER A 165 6.08 11.58 -67.16
C SER A 165 6.11 11.01 -65.74
N HIS A 166 7.13 10.20 -65.43
CA HIS A 166 7.23 9.42 -64.17
C HIS A 166 6.13 8.37 -63.97
N ALA A 167 6.05 7.42 -64.92
CA ALA A 167 5.81 6.05 -64.49
C ALA A 167 6.93 5.65 -63.51
N VAL A 168 6.58 5.26 -62.29
CA VAL A 168 7.50 4.54 -61.40
C VAL A 168 7.84 3.22 -62.11
N SER A 169 9.12 2.84 -62.09
CA SER A 169 9.67 1.74 -62.89
C SER A 169 8.96 0.41 -62.67
N ASP A 170 8.87 -0.40 -63.74
CA ASP A 170 8.49 -1.81 -63.66
C ASP A 170 9.41 -2.55 -62.66
N GLY A 171 8.89 -2.87 -61.49
CA GLY A 171 9.62 -3.52 -60.40
C GLY A 171 8.72 -3.78 -59.19
N GLY A 172 8.84 -4.97 -58.60
CA GLY A 172 8.14 -5.37 -57.37
C GLY A 172 6.98 -6.35 -57.57
N ARG A 173 6.72 -7.16 -56.52
CA ARG A 173 5.66 -8.19 -56.50
C ARG A 173 4.31 -7.55 -56.13
N MET A 174 3.43 -7.39 -57.12
CA MET A 174 2.10 -6.84 -56.91
C MET A 174 1.16 -7.86 -56.24
N LEU A 175 0.82 -7.63 -54.98
CA LEU A 175 -0.15 -8.43 -54.21
C LEU A 175 -1.54 -7.77 -54.25
N SER A 176 -2.58 -8.60 -54.28
CA SER A 176 -3.98 -8.17 -54.22
C SER A 176 -4.75 -8.92 -53.15
N PHE A 177 -5.44 -8.20 -52.26
CA PHE A 177 -6.25 -8.78 -51.20
C PHE A 177 -7.29 -9.75 -51.75
N LYS A 178 -7.31 -10.98 -51.20
CA LYS A 178 -8.39 -11.94 -51.45
C LYS A 178 -9.71 -11.32 -50.99
N ARG A 179 -10.78 -11.53 -51.77
CA ARG A 179 -12.09 -10.90 -51.54
C ARG A 179 -12.69 -11.18 -50.15
N ASP A 180 -12.24 -12.24 -49.50
CA ASP A 180 -12.77 -12.70 -48.21
C ASP A 180 -11.87 -12.29 -47.01
N HIS A 181 -10.69 -11.69 -47.25
CA HIS A 181 -9.74 -11.22 -46.23
C HIS A 181 -10.04 -9.79 -45.73
N HIS A 182 -11.30 -9.50 -45.44
CA HIS A 182 -11.71 -8.20 -44.89
C HIS A 182 -12.85 -8.32 -43.88
N LYS A 183 -12.76 -7.55 -42.78
CA LYS A 183 -13.81 -7.48 -41.75
C LYS A 183 -14.58 -6.17 -41.89
N LEU A 184 -15.67 -6.19 -42.64
CA LEU A 184 -16.64 -5.08 -42.72
C LEU A 184 -17.28 -4.83 -41.35
N PHE A 185 -17.69 -3.59 -41.09
CA PHE A 185 -18.33 -3.14 -39.85
C PHE A 185 -17.53 -3.52 -38.57
N ALA A 186 -16.20 -3.42 -38.63
CA ALA A 186 -15.36 -3.72 -37.47
C ALA A 186 -15.68 -2.79 -36.29
N HIS A 187 -15.95 -1.52 -36.56
CA HIS A 187 -16.42 -0.49 -35.63
C HIS A 187 -17.50 0.39 -36.29
N HIS A 188 -18.20 1.20 -35.49
CA HIS A 188 -19.19 2.18 -35.96
C HIS A 188 -18.59 3.60 -36.11
N GLY A 189 -17.33 3.67 -36.56
CA GLY A 189 -16.56 4.91 -36.72
C GLY A 189 -15.13 4.62 -37.20
N TYR A 190 -14.35 5.67 -37.46
CA TYR A 190 -12.94 5.55 -37.84
C TYR A 190 -12.13 4.82 -36.77
N VAL A 191 -11.31 3.85 -37.17
CA VAL A 191 -10.34 3.19 -36.29
C VAL A 191 -9.09 4.07 -36.26
N TYR A 192 -8.89 4.79 -35.16
CA TYR A 192 -7.78 5.74 -35.00
C TYR A 192 -6.51 5.06 -34.51
N SER A 193 -6.62 3.97 -33.75
CA SER A 193 -5.47 3.28 -33.16
C SER A 193 -5.61 1.77 -33.26
N MET A 194 -4.50 1.10 -33.55
CA MET A 194 -4.38 -0.35 -33.60
C MET A 194 -3.09 -0.77 -32.91
N LEU A 195 -3.14 -1.83 -32.09
CA LEU A 195 -1.98 -2.35 -31.36
C LEU A 195 -2.06 -3.88 -31.32
N LEU A 196 -1.00 -4.56 -31.77
CA LEU A 196 -0.88 -6.01 -31.69
C LEU A 196 -0.14 -6.38 -30.40
N VAL A 197 -0.73 -7.22 -29.55
CA VAL A 197 -0.13 -7.62 -28.27
C VAL A 197 -0.09 -9.14 -28.15
N LYS A 198 1.11 -9.67 -27.93
CA LYS A 198 1.37 -11.10 -27.73
C LYS A 198 1.21 -11.49 -26.26
N GLY A 199 0.61 -12.64 -26.01
CA GLY A 199 0.44 -13.17 -24.65
C GLY A 199 -0.59 -12.45 -23.77
N LEU A 200 -1.50 -11.68 -24.40
CA LEU A 200 -2.60 -10.97 -23.71
C LEU A 200 -3.67 -11.93 -23.14
N VAL A 201 -3.67 -13.19 -23.58
CA VAL A 201 -4.58 -14.24 -23.15
C VAL A 201 -3.75 -15.30 -22.41
N GLU A 202 -3.94 -15.38 -21.09
CA GLU A 202 -3.13 -16.23 -20.20
C GLU A 202 -3.25 -17.74 -20.52
N SER A 203 -4.37 -18.18 -21.12
CA SER A 203 -4.54 -19.56 -21.60
C SER A 203 -3.83 -19.87 -22.92
N ALA A 204 -3.25 -18.87 -23.59
CA ALA A 204 -2.56 -19.01 -24.87
C ALA A 204 -1.44 -17.94 -25.00
N PRO A 205 -0.35 -18.03 -24.22
CA PRO A 205 0.67 -16.96 -24.14
C PRO A 205 1.44 -16.70 -25.45
N SER A 206 1.30 -17.58 -26.45
CA SER A 206 1.84 -17.41 -27.81
C SER A 206 0.87 -16.76 -28.79
N GLU A 207 -0.42 -16.63 -28.46
CA GLU A 207 -1.40 -15.93 -29.31
C GLU A 207 -1.13 -14.42 -29.36
N GLU A 208 -1.41 -13.83 -30.52
CA GLU A 208 -1.39 -12.39 -30.74
C GLU A 208 -2.84 -11.88 -30.82
N VAL A 209 -3.13 -10.87 -30.00
CA VAL A 209 -4.43 -10.20 -29.94
C VAL A 209 -4.28 -8.81 -30.52
N LEU A 210 -5.06 -8.52 -31.55
CA LEU A 210 -5.17 -7.18 -32.11
C LEU A 210 -6.16 -6.38 -31.25
N LEU A 211 -5.72 -5.25 -30.68
CA LEU A 211 -6.59 -4.24 -30.11
C LEU A 211 -6.88 -3.17 -31.16
N THR A 212 -8.14 -2.75 -31.28
CA THR A 212 -8.54 -1.62 -32.15
C THR A 212 -9.36 -0.60 -31.37
N GLY A 213 -8.87 0.64 -31.30
CA GLY A 213 -9.54 1.81 -30.72
C GLY A 213 -10.13 2.70 -31.80
N ALA A 214 -11.38 3.13 -31.62
CA ALA A 214 -12.12 3.83 -32.67
C ALA A 214 -13.07 4.93 -32.18
N GLY A 215 -13.57 5.70 -33.15
CA GLY A 215 -14.51 6.81 -32.98
C GLY A 215 -15.92 6.43 -32.49
N ASP A 216 -16.27 5.15 -32.38
CA ASP A 216 -17.47 4.70 -31.67
C ASP A 216 -17.28 4.61 -30.14
N GLY A 217 -16.13 5.08 -29.65
CA GLY A 217 -15.76 5.09 -28.23
C GLY A 217 -15.47 3.70 -27.68
N VAL A 218 -15.09 2.77 -28.56
CA VAL A 218 -14.87 1.35 -28.22
C VAL A 218 -13.39 0.99 -28.41
N VAL A 219 -12.84 0.18 -27.49
CA VAL A 219 -11.73 -0.72 -27.81
C VAL A 219 -12.25 -2.14 -27.97
N LYS A 220 -11.91 -2.80 -29.08
CA LYS A 220 -12.18 -4.22 -29.31
C LYS A 220 -10.89 -5.02 -29.26
N LEU A 221 -10.96 -6.21 -28.68
CA LEU A 221 -9.89 -7.20 -28.72
C LEU A 221 -10.28 -8.28 -29.74
N TRP A 222 -9.38 -8.61 -30.65
CA TRP A 222 -9.58 -9.64 -31.68
C TRP A 222 -8.49 -10.70 -31.60
N ARG A 223 -8.88 -11.97 -31.43
CA ARG A 223 -7.99 -13.12 -31.63
C ARG A 223 -7.75 -13.28 -33.13
N LEU A 224 -6.49 -13.33 -33.52
CA LEU A 224 -6.07 -13.79 -34.84
C LEU A 224 -6.12 -15.33 -34.86
N GLY A 225 -6.65 -15.92 -35.94
CA GLY A 225 -6.64 -17.39 -36.10
C GLY A 225 -5.28 -17.87 -36.57
N GLN A 226 -4.84 -19.05 -36.11
CA GLN A 226 -3.54 -19.61 -36.50
C GLN A 226 -3.56 -20.35 -37.87
N GLU A 227 -4.71 -20.48 -38.52
CA GLU A 227 -4.80 -21.01 -39.89
C GLU A 227 -4.67 -19.88 -40.93
N PRO A 228 -3.89 -20.07 -42.02
CA PRO A 228 -3.74 -19.06 -43.07
C PRO A 228 -5.08 -18.59 -43.65
N GLY A 229 -5.35 -17.29 -43.54
CA GLY A 229 -6.59 -16.66 -44.02
C GLY A 229 -7.76 -16.64 -43.01
N ALA A 230 -7.61 -17.18 -41.79
CA ALA A 230 -8.66 -17.16 -40.78
C ALA A 230 -9.04 -15.72 -40.35
N SER A 231 -10.34 -15.38 -40.43
CA SER A 231 -10.80 -14.02 -40.10
C SER A 231 -10.71 -13.72 -38.60
N PRO A 232 -10.27 -12.51 -38.17
CA PRO A 232 -10.23 -12.15 -36.76
C PRO A 232 -11.58 -12.30 -36.05
N SER A 233 -11.53 -12.84 -34.83
CA SER A 233 -12.69 -13.11 -33.97
C SER A 233 -12.67 -12.22 -32.72
N GLN A 234 -13.75 -11.51 -32.44
CA GLN A 234 -13.83 -10.56 -31.32
C GLN A 234 -13.89 -11.31 -29.98
N ILE A 235 -12.92 -11.07 -29.10
CA ILE A 235 -12.83 -11.65 -27.74
C ILE A 235 -13.62 -10.80 -26.74
N ALA A 236 -13.39 -9.48 -26.75
CA ALA A 236 -13.91 -8.54 -25.76
C ALA A 236 -14.22 -7.17 -26.39
N LYS A 237 -15.06 -6.39 -25.70
CA LYS A 237 -15.47 -5.03 -26.10
C LYS A 237 -15.50 -4.11 -24.87
N LEU A 238 -14.67 -3.08 -24.86
CA LEU A 238 -14.55 -2.10 -23.77
C LEU A 238 -15.10 -0.75 -24.24
N GLN A 239 -16.05 -0.18 -23.50
CA GLN A 239 -16.77 1.05 -23.88
C GLN A 239 -16.28 2.24 -23.05
N ASN A 240 -15.62 3.21 -23.70
CA ASN A 240 -15.00 4.36 -23.05
C ASN A 240 -15.92 5.58 -22.91
N GLY A 241 -17.03 5.60 -23.65
CA GLY A 241 -17.95 6.73 -23.77
C GLY A 241 -17.55 7.64 -24.92
N ASP A 242 -16.35 8.21 -24.83
CA ASP A 242 -15.79 9.15 -25.81
C ASP A 242 -14.89 8.44 -26.85
N PRO A 243 -14.72 8.98 -28.07
CA PRO A 243 -13.85 8.44 -29.13
C PRO A 243 -12.44 8.05 -28.63
N VAL A 244 -11.99 6.83 -28.96
CA VAL A 244 -10.64 6.36 -28.61
C VAL A 244 -9.68 6.73 -29.73
N LEU A 245 -8.70 7.57 -29.42
CA LEU A 245 -7.72 8.11 -30.39
C LEU A 245 -6.39 7.36 -30.33
N SER A 246 -5.98 6.89 -29.15
CA SER A 246 -4.73 6.16 -28.94
C SER A 246 -4.89 5.04 -27.89
N VAL A 247 -4.12 3.95 -28.02
CA VAL A 247 -4.07 2.86 -27.04
C VAL A 247 -2.64 2.40 -26.75
N ALA A 248 -2.37 2.05 -25.49
CA ALA A 248 -1.14 1.39 -25.05
C ALA A 248 -1.45 0.30 -24.00
N VAL A 249 -0.60 -0.71 -23.87
CA VAL A 249 -0.79 -1.83 -22.93
C VAL A 249 0.48 -2.07 -22.10
N GLU A 250 0.33 -2.26 -20.80
CA GLU A 250 1.38 -2.74 -19.90
C GLU A 250 0.80 -3.85 -18.99
N GLY A 251 1.29 -5.09 -19.17
CA GLY A 251 0.74 -6.26 -18.47
C GLY A 251 -0.76 -6.43 -18.73
N SER A 252 -1.56 -6.50 -17.67
CA SER A 252 -3.02 -6.56 -17.76
C SER A 252 -3.72 -5.19 -17.72
N LEU A 253 -2.99 -4.08 -17.89
CA LEU A 253 -3.56 -2.74 -17.99
C LEU A 253 -3.55 -2.22 -19.43
N LEU A 254 -4.72 -1.76 -19.89
CA LEU A 254 -4.91 -1.06 -21.15
C LEU A 254 -5.19 0.42 -20.87
N TYR A 255 -4.41 1.30 -21.50
CA TYR A 255 -4.50 2.75 -21.43
C TYR A 255 -5.13 3.24 -22.73
N CYS A 256 -6.24 3.98 -22.63
CA CYS A 256 -7.01 4.51 -23.76
C CYS A 256 -6.99 6.04 -23.71
N GLY A 257 -6.29 6.68 -24.64
CA GLY A 257 -6.36 8.13 -24.85
C GLY A 257 -7.63 8.49 -25.62
N LEU A 258 -8.46 9.35 -25.04
CA LEU A 258 -9.76 9.73 -25.62
C LEU A 258 -9.76 11.16 -26.15
N ALA A 259 -10.71 11.43 -27.04
CA ALA A 259 -11.16 12.79 -27.28
C ALA A 259 -11.70 13.42 -25.97
N GLY A 260 -11.49 14.73 -25.79
CA GLY A 260 -11.81 15.44 -24.55
C GLY A 260 -10.81 15.23 -23.40
N GLY A 261 -9.58 14.80 -23.68
CA GLY A 261 -8.46 14.80 -22.71
C GLY A 261 -8.57 13.80 -21.55
N ALA A 262 -9.44 12.80 -21.68
CA ALA A 262 -9.58 11.74 -20.70
C ALA A 262 -8.69 10.54 -21.05
N LEU A 263 -7.87 10.10 -20.10
CA LEU A 263 -7.19 8.80 -20.16
C LEU A 263 -7.99 7.78 -19.36
N ASN A 264 -8.58 6.80 -20.03
CA ASN A 264 -9.23 5.65 -19.38
C ASN A 264 -8.22 4.52 -19.22
N ILE A 265 -8.19 3.88 -18.05
CA ILE A 265 -7.30 2.77 -17.74
C ILE A 265 -8.15 1.57 -17.34
N TRP A 266 -8.10 0.51 -18.15
CA TRP A 266 -8.86 -0.72 -17.99
C TRP A 266 -7.96 -1.85 -17.48
N ASN A 267 -8.49 -2.74 -16.66
CA ASN A 267 -7.87 -4.04 -16.42
C ASN A 267 -8.50 -5.06 -17.37
N LEU A 268 -7.66 -5.76 -18.13
CA LEU A 268 -8.09 -6.68 -19.19
C LEU A 268 -8.65 -8.00 -18.63
N ASP A 269 -8.06 -8.54 -17.56
CA ASP A 269 -8.50 -9.77 -16.89
C ASP A 269 -9.97 -9.69 -16.44
N SER A 270 -10.35 -8.57 -15.81
CA SER A 270 -11.70 -8.33 -15.26
C SER A 270 -12.62 -7.51 -16.18
N GLN A 271 -12.07 -6.97 -17.28
CA GLN A 271 -12.73 -6.05 -18.21
C GLN A 271 -13.34 -4.80 -17.53
N GLN A 272 -12.83 -4.41 -16.35
CA GLN A 272 -13.31 -3.25 -15.59
C GLN A 272 -12.45 -2.00 -15.81
N LEU A 273 -13.08 -0.82 -15.78
CA LEU A 273 -12.40 0.46 -15.74
C LEU A 273 -11.79 0.66 -14.34
N VAL A 274 -10.46 0.72 -14.27
CA VAL A 274 -9.69 0.93 -13.02
C VAL A 274 -9.66 2.42 -12.66
N LYS A 275 -9.47 3.29 -13.65
CA LYS A 275 -9.35 4.74 -13.45
C LYS A 275 -9.73 5.50 -14.72
N ARG A 276 -10.36 6.67 -14.56
CA ARG A 276 -10.40 7.74 -15.57
C ARG A 276 -9.59 8.92 -15.03
N ILE A 277 -8.67 9.45 -15.84
CA ILE A 277 -7.83 10.62 -15.51
C ILE A 277 -8.19 11.74 -16.47
N THR A 278 -8.66 12.88 -15.95
CA THR A 278 -9.02 14.08 -16.72
C THR A 278 -8.04 15.19 -16.37
N ARG A 279 -6.78 15.03 -16.80
CA ARG A 279 -5.66 15.95 -16.52
C ARG A 279 -5.12 16.65 -17.77
N HIS A 280 -5.56 16.25 -18.95
CA HIS A 280 -5.31 16.94 -20.21
C HIS A 280 -6.51 17.80 -20.57
N THR A 281 -6.27 18.88 -21.32
CA THR A 281 -7.30 19.83 -21.79
C THR A 281 -7.66 19.62 -23.26
N GLY A 282 -6.76 19.00 -24.03
CA GLY A 282 -6.95 18.63 -25.44
C GLY A 282 -7.13 17.14 -25.67
N ASP A 283 -7.44 16.76 -26.91
CA ASP A 283 -7.62 15.37 -27.34
C ASP A 283 -6.32 14.56 -27.22
N LEU A 284 -6.38 13.34 -26.66
CA LEU A 284 -5.20 12.50 -26.40
C LEU A 284 -4.76 11.68 -27.63
N TRP A 285 -4.07 12.36 -28.56
CA TRP A 285 -3.56 11.79 -29.80
C TRP A 285 -2.48 10.73 -29.64
N ALA A 286 -1.69 10.76 -28.55
CA ALA A 286 -0.74 9.69 -28.29
C ALA A 286 -0.62 9.33 -26.80
N VAL A 287 -0.52 8.03 -26.55
CA VAL A 287 -0.32 7.41 -25.24
C VAL A 287 0.68 6.28 -25.42
N HIS A 288 1.73 6.26 -24.60
CA HIS A 288 2.74 5.21 -24.52
C HIS A 288 2.94 4.82 -23.05
N VAL A 289 3.46 3.63 -22.79
CA VAL A 289 3.91 3.25 -21.44
C VAL A 289 5.38 2.80 -21.52
N ILE A 290 6.22 3.42 -20.70
CA ILE A 290 7.66 3.13 -20.64
C ILE A 290 8.00 2.85 -19.19
N GLN A 291 8.39 1.60 -18.88
CA GLN A 291 8.88 1.17 -17.56
C GLN A 291 7.98 1.61 -16.38
N GLY A 292 6.68 1.30 -16.42
CA GLY A 292 5.73 1.66 -15.36
C GLY A 292 5.27 3.13 -15.36
N VAL A 293 5.66 3.92 -16.36
CA VAL A 293 5.27 5.33 -16.51
C VAL A 293 4.50 5.53 -17.81
N ALA A 294 3.23 5.93 -17.70
CA ALA A 294 2.41 6.28 -18.85
C ALA A 294 2.72 7.72 -19.31
N ILE A 295 3.10 7.88 -20.57
CA ILE A 295 3.40 9.16 -21.21
C ILE A 295 2.30 9.47 -22.21
N CYS A 296 1.58 10.56 -21.98
CA CYS A 296 0.38 10.94 -22.71
C CYS A 296 0.56 12.35 -23.27
N GLY A 297 0.26 12.57 -24.55
CA GLY A 297 0.37 13.88 -25.19
C GLY A 297 -0.93 14.29 -25.88
N ASP A 298 -1.30 15.56 -25.74
CA ASP A 298 -2.61 16.08 -26.11
C ASP A 298 -2.59 17.15 -27.23
N SER A 299 -3.79 17.50 -27.71
CA SER A 299 -3.99 18.45 -28.80
C SER A 299 -3.64 19.90 -28.48
N SER A 300 -3.22 20.23 -27.24
CA SER A 300 -2.64 21.52 -26.87
C SER A 300 -1.11 21.57 -27.02
N GLY A 301 -0.48 20.47 -27.44
CA GLY A 301 0.98 20.35 -27.51
C GLY A 301 1.62 19.91 -26.19
N THR A 302 0.83 19.64 -25.15
CA THR A 302 1.32 19.28 -23.82
C THR A 302 1.50 17.77 -23.69
N VAL A 303 2.66 17.35 -23.17
CA VAL A 303 2.95 15.96 -22.77
C VAL A 303 2.98 15.87 -21.25
N LYS A 304 2.36 14.83 -20.68
CA LYS A 304 2.35 14.53 -19.25
C LYS A 304 2.79 13.09 -18.98
N LYS A 305 3.35 12.87 -17.79
CA LYS A 305 3.77 11.58 -17.28
C LYS A 305 2.93 11.20 -16.07
N PHE A 306 2.49 9.94 -16.01
CA PHE A 306 1.78 9.37 -14.87
C PHE A 306 2.53 8.14 -14.37
N ASN A 307 2.70 8.02 -13.05
CA ASN A 307 3.30 6.84 -12.43
C ASN A 307 2.32 5.64 -12.41
N SER A 308 2.81 4.48 -11.94
CA SER A 308 2.02 3.27 -11.72
C SER A 308 0.90 3.39 -10.66
N ARG A 309 0.84 4.50 -9.90
CA ARG A 309 -0.27 4.86 -9.00
C ARG A 309 -1.33 5.76 -9.68
N PHE A 310 -1.13 6.10 -10.96
CA PHE A 310 -1.95 7.01 -11.76
C PHE A 310 -1.90 8.49 -11.30
N GLU A 311 -0.78 8.88 -10.68
CA GLU A 311 -0.49 10.24 -10.21
C GLU A 311 0.38 10.97 -11.25
N GLU A 312 0.11 12.26 -11.48
CA GLU A 312 0.86 13.08 -12.44
C GLU A 312 2.24 13.45 -11.86
N ILE A 313 3.31 12.91 -12.46
CA ILE A 313 4.71 13.11 -12.03
C ILE A 313 5.43 14.19 -12.85
N GLY A 314 4.64 15.12 -13.41
CA GLY A 314 5.10 16.23 -14.23
C GLY A 314 4.86 16.04 -15.73
N GLY A 315 5.11 17.11 -16.48
CA GLY A 315 4.91 17.21 -17.91
C GLY A 315 5.69 18.37 -18.51
N TRP A 316 5.60 18.55 -19.82
CA TRP A 316 6.22 19.64 -20.55
C TRP A 316 5.37 20.02 -21.76
N VAL A 317 5.47 21.27 -22.21
CA VAL A 317 4.95 21.66 -23.53
C VAL A 317 5.98 21.18 -24.56
N ALA A 318 5.55 20.31 -25.47
CA ALA A 318 6.40 19.72 -26.51
C ALA A 318 6.28 20.45 -27.85
N HIS A 319 5.16 21.13 -28.07
CA HIS A 319 4.79 21.82 -29.31
C HIS A 319 4.02 23.11 -28.96
N GLU A 320 4.17 24.15 -29.78
CA GLU A 320 3.34 25.36 -29.69
C GLU A 320 1.97 25.15 -30.38
N GLY A 321 1.87 24.10 -31.20
CA GLY A 321 0.65 23.63 -31.82
C GLY A 321 0.17 22.27 -31.29
N THR A 322 -0.82 21.71 -31.97
CA THR A 322 -1.39 20.39 -31.68
C THR A 322 -0.34 19.30 -31.93
N MET A 323 0.00 18.53 -30.90
CA MET A 323 0.74 17.28 -31.05
C MET A 323 -0.19 16.23 -31.70
N LEU A 324 0.27 15.63 -32.80
CA LEU A 324 -0.51 14.66 -33.59
C LEU A 324 0.04 13.23 -33.51
N ALA A 325 1.32 13.06 -33.18
CA ALA A 325 1.96 11.76 -33.08
C ALA A 325 3.09 11.78 -32.05
N SER A 326 3.39 10.61 -31.48
CA SER A 326 4.64 10.37 -30.75
C SER A 326 5.09 8.92 -30.84
N ALA A 327 6.39 8.68 -30.62
CA ALA A 327 7.01 7.37 -30.61
C ALA A 327 8.02 7.25 -29.47
N ALA A 328 8.04 6.11 -28.78
CA ALA A 328 9.03 5.75 -27.77
C ALA A 328 10.03 4.73 -28.33
N GLY A 329 11.31 4.84 -27.98
CA GLY A 329 12.33 3.87 -28.38
C GLY A 329 13.66 4.04 -27.66
N ARG A 330 14.53 3.04 -27.74
CA ARG A 330 15.88 3.06 -27.16
C ARG A 330 16.92 3.22 -28.25
N PHE A 331 17.81 4.21 -28.13
CA PHE A 331 18.97 4.39 -29.01
C PHE A 331 20.26 4.21 -28.22
N LYS A 332 21.00 3.13 -28.49
CA LYS A 332 22.12 2.64 -27.67
C LYS A 332 21.63 2.42 -26.23
N ASP A 333 22.06 3.26 -25.29
CA ASP A 333 21.65 3.22 -23.88
C ASP A 333 20.71 4.36 -23.47
N ARG A 334 20.28 5.19 -24.43
CA ARG A 334 19.37 6.31 -24.17
C ARG A 334 17.92 5.94 -24.46
N GLN A 335 17.03 6.23 -23.53
CA GLN A 335 15.57 6.20 -23.72
C GLN A 335 15.14 7.49 -24.41
N ILE A 336 14.67 7.40 -25.65
CA ILE A 336 14.26 8.54 -26.47
C ILE A 336 12.75 8.49 -26.68
N TYR A 337 12.10 9.64 -26.53
CA TYR A 337 10.71 9.86 -26.88
C TYR A 337 10.66 10.98 -27.93
N ALA A 338 10.01 10.74 -29.06
CA ALA A 338 9.87 11.71 -30.14
C ALA A 338 8.41 12.14 -30.27
N THR A 339 8.17 13.43 -30.52
CA THR A 339 6.82 14.03 -30.70
C THR A 339 6.77 14.82 -31.99
N GLY A 340 5.62 14.81 -32.68
CA GLY A 340 5.39 15.61 -33.89
C GLY A 340 4.14 16.49 -33.76
N GLY A 341 4.28 17.76 -34.14
CA GLY A 341 3.22 18.77 -34.02
C GLY A 341 2.83 19.40 -35.36
N ASN A 342 1.65 20.03 -35.40
CA ASN A 342 1.22 20.82 -36.56
C ASN A 342 1.88 22.22 -36.67
N ASP A 343 2.78 22.55 -35.74
CA ASP A 343 3.68 23.70 -35.78
C ASP A 343 4.89 23.50 -36.73
N ASN A 344 4.95 22.35 -37.41
CA ASN A 344 6.04 21.90 -38.29
C ASN A 344 7.33 21.50 -37.55
N SER A 345 7.27 21.26 -36.24
CA SER A 345 8.41 20.80 -35.44
C SER A 345 8.32 19.31 -35.07
N VAL A 346 9.48 18.72 -34.79
CA VAL A 346 9.63 17.39 -34.19
C VAL A 346 10.48 17.54 -32.94
N GLY A 347 9.87 17.29 -31.77
CA GLY A 347 10.58 17.27 -30.49
C GLY A 347 11.26 15.92 -30.28
N ILE A 348 12.54 15.91 -29.88
CA ILE A 348 13.26 14.70 -29.51
C ILE A 348 13.72 14.86 -28.05
N TRP A 349 13.12 14.05 -27.18
CA TRP A 349 13.21 14.13 -25.73
C TRP A 349 14.03 12.97 -25.20
N ASP A 350 15.04 13.27 -24.37
CA ASP A 350 15.79 12.24 -23.65
C ASP A 350 15.15 11.99 -22.29
N LEU A 351 14.76 10.75 -22.03
CA LEU A 351 14.17 10.29 -20.77
C LEU A 351 15.13 9.43 -19.95
N THR A 352 16.38 9.26 -20.40
CA THR A 352 17.35 8.34 -19.79
C THR A 352 17.65 8.68 -18.34
N GLU A 353 17.91 9.95 -18.01
CA GLU A 353 18.20 10.38 -16.63
C GLU A 353 17.00 10.15 -15.70
N PHE A 354 15.78 10.36 -16.21
CA PHE A 354 14.54 10.11 -15.48
C PHE A 354 14.33 8.61 -15.16
N PHE A 355 14.75 7.71 -16.04
CA PHE A 355 14.68 6.26 -15.77
C PHE A 355 15.90 5.72 -15.01
N MET A 356 17.09 6.28 -15.19
CA MET A 356 18.29 5.93 -14.40
C MET A 356 18.15 6.32 -12.92
N THR A 357 17.50 7.45 -12.62
CA THR A 357 17.25 7.90 -11.24
C THR A 357 16.17 7.09 -10.49
N GLN A 358 15.49 6.15 -11.16
CA GLN A 358 14.49 5.24 -10.57
C GLN A 358 15.07 3.88 -10.12
N GLU A 359 16.37 3.60 -10.34
CA GLU A 359 16.95 2.27 -10.06
C GLU A 359 17.08 1.91 -8.56
N GLU A 360 16.87 2.86 -7.65
CA GLU A 360 16.64 2.62 -6.23
C GLU A 360 15.24 3.14 -5.85
N LEU A 361 14.25 2.24 -5.91
CA LEU A 361 12.94 2.50 -5.32
C LEU A 361 13.10 2.72 -3.81
N PRO A 362 12.54 3.80 -3.23
CA PRO A 362 12.76 4.13 -1.83
C PRO A 362 12.28 2.99 -0.89
N PRO A 363 12.96 2.79 0.25
CA PRO A 363 12.64 1.72 1.20
C PRO A 363 11.20 1.87 1.69
N ILE A 364 10.51 0.73 1.82
CA ILE A 364 9.05 0.77 1.95
C ILE A 364 8.66 1.21 3.37
N SER A 365 7.87 2.28 3.52
CA SER A 365 7.45 2.73 4.85
C SER A 365 6.50 1.71 5.51
N ASN A 366 6.61 1.56 6.83
CA ASN A 366 5.62 0.86 7.63
C ASN A 366 4.23 1.51 7.53
N ASP A 367 4.13 2.80 7.25
CA ASP A 367 2.83 3.47 7.01
C ASP A 367 2.16 2.94 5.74
N GLU A 368 2.93 2.61 4.70
CA GLU A 368 2.40 2.01 3.47
C GLU A 368 1.89 0.58 3.73
N MET A 369 2.53 -0.16 4.65
CA MET A 369 2.09 -1.46 5.13
C MET A 369 0.78 -1.36 5.93
N VAL A 370 0.69 -0.43 6.88
CA VAL A 370 -0.50 -0.22 7.72
C VAL A 370 -1.69 0.29 6.89
N ASN A 371 -1.47 1.20 5.94
CA ASN A 371 -2.51 1.66 5.01
C ASN A 371 -3.00 0.52 4.09
N SER A 372 -2.10 -0.36 3.66
CA SER A 372 -2.48 -1.54 2.86
C SER A 372 -3.22 -2.58 3.69
N LEU A 373 -2.84 -2.77 4.96
CA LEU A 373 -3.57 -3.59 5.93
C LEU A 373 -4.97 -3.04 6.21
N ALA A 374 -5.11 -1.71 6.33
CA ALA A 374 -6.41 -1.07 6.52
C ALA A 374 -7.36 -1.35 5.35
N LYS A 375 -6.84 -1.31 4.11
CA LYS A 375 -7.57 -1.70 2.91
C LYS A 375 -7.85 -3.20 2.85
N PHE A 376 -6.91 -4.05 3.24
CA PHE A 376 -7.06 -5.51 3.22
C PHE A 376 -8.10 -6.03 4.23
N VAL A 377 -8.17 -5.41 5.41
CA VAL A 377 -9.19 -5.68 6.44
C VAL A 377 -10.59 -5.23 5.99
N SER A 378 -10.69 -4.23 5.10
CA SER A 378 -12.00 -3.75 4.61
C SER A 378 -12.75 -4.74 3.70
N TYR A 379 -12.03 -5.67 3.03
CA TYR A 379 -12.65 -6.76 2.27
C TYR A 379 -13.20 -7.84 3.22
N LYS A 380 -14.50 -8.13 3.11
CA LYS A 380 -15.19 -9.14 3.93
C LYS A 380 -14.93 -10.55 3.41
N THR A 381 -13.68 -11.01 3.52
CA THR A 381 -13.18 -12.29 3.01
C THR A 381 -13.66 -13.50 3.85
N ILE A 382 -14.98 -13.71 3.95
CA ILE A 382 -15.58 -14.76 4.80
C ILE A 382 -15.82 -16.02 3.96
N SER A 383 -14.89 -16.98 4.00
CA SER A 383 -14.96 -18.25 3.25
C SER A 383 -16.23 -19.05 3.58
N ALA A 384 -16.53 -19.22 4.87
CA ALA A 384 -17.63 -20.05 5.40
C ALA A 384 -19.06 -19.56 5.05
N SER A 385 -19.23 -18.57 4.16
CA SER A 385 -20.53 -18.07 3.74
C SER A 385 -20.51 -17.61 2.26
N PRO A 386 -21.13 -18.37 1.33
CA PRO A 386 -21.13 -18.07 -0.11
C PRO A 386 -21.64 -16.67 -0.49
N LYS A 387 -22.43 -16.00 0.38
CA LYS A 387 -22.81 -14.59 0.28
C LYS A 387 -21.61 -13.66 0.04
N PHE A 388 -20.45 -14.01 0.58
CA PHE A 388 -19.23 -13.20 0.53
C PHE A 388 -18.21 -13.64 -0.52
N ALA A 389 -18.52 -14.63 -1.38
CA ALA A 389 -17.59 -15.08 -2.43
C ALA A 389 -17.12 -13.93 -3.35
N GLY A 390 -17.96 -12.92 -3.61
CA GLY A 390 -17.57 -11.71 -4.35
C GLY A 390 -16.60 -10.79 -3.59
N GLU A 391 -16.65 -10.77 -2.26
CA GLU A 391 -15.69 -10.06 -1.40
C GLU A 391 -14.38 -10.84 -1.25
N CYS A 392 -14.45 -12.17 -1.13
CA CYS A 392 -13.28 -13.05 -1.13
C CYS A 392 -12.46 -12.93 -2.42
N ASN A 393 -13.12 -12.97 -3.59
CA ASN A 393 -12.47 -12.76 -4.89
C ASN A 393 -11.90 -11.34 -5.05
N GLN A 394 -12.57 -10.29 -4.53
CA GLN A 394 -12.02 -8.94 -4.50
C GLN A 394 -10.77 -8.83 -3.60
N GLY A 395 -10.77 -9.52 -2.45
CA GLY A 395 -9.61 -9.62 -1.55
C GLY A 395 -8.42 -10.30 -2.23
N ALA A 396 -8.65 -11.45 -2.88
CA ALA A 396 -7.63 -12.16 -3.67
C ALA A 396 -7.07 -11.29 -4.80
N ALA A 397 -7.94 -10.63 -5.57
CA ALA A 397 -7.56 -9.74 -6.66
C ALA A 397 -6.86 -8.46 -6.16
N PHE A 398 -7.19 -7.95 -4.98
CA PHE A 398 -6.43 -6.89 -4.31
C PHE A 398 -5.02 -7.40 -3.95
N LEU A 399 -4.92 -8.54 -3.27
CA LEU A 399 -3.64 -9.12 -2.84
C LEU A 399 -2.72 -9.45 -4.03
N ARG A 400 -3.21 -10.07 -5.11
CA ARG A 400 -2.47 -10.29 -6.37
C ARG A 400 -1.89 -8.99 -6.93
N ARG A 401 -2.72 -7.94 -7.03
CA ARG A 401 -2.29 -6.62 -7.52
C ARG A 401 -1.26 -5.97 -6.59
N HIS A 402 -1.42 -6.13 -5.28
CA HIS A 402 -0.47 -5.59 -4.29
C HIS A 402 0.88 -6.30 -4.35
N CYS A 403 0.89 -7.63 -4.48
CA CYS A 403 2.11 -8.42 -4.69
C CYS A 403 2.84 -8.02 -5.99
N ASN A 404 2.11 -7.83 -7.10
CA ASN A 404 2.69 -7.31 -8.36
C ASN A 404 3.32 -5.91 -8.16
N TYR A 405 2.60 -4.98 -7.53
CA TYR A 405 3.09 -3.63 -7.22
C TYR A 405 4.32 -3.62 -6.30
N LEU A 406 4.44 -4.61 -5.41
CA LEU A 406 5.61 -4.81 -4.56
C LEU A 406 6.80 -5.46 -5.30
N GLY A 407 6.60 -6.00 -6.51
CA GLY A 407 7.65 -6.55 -7.37
C GLY A 407 7.65 -8.07 -7.53
N ALA A 408 6.63 -8.78 -7.02
CA ALA A 408 6.49 -10.21 -7.21
C ALA A 408 5.95 -10.55 -8.61
N LYS A 409 6.28 -11.74 -9.13
CA LYS A 409 5.50 -12.39 -10.19
C LYS A 409 4.34 -13.15 -9.54
N THR A 410 3.10 -12.97 -9.99
CA THR A 410 1.92 -13.60 -9.37
C THR A 410 1.11 -14.47 -10.31
N ASN A 411 0.36 -15.41 -9.73
CA ASN A 411 -0.68 -16.20 -10.39
C ASN A 411 -1.88 -16.37 -9.41
N LEU A 412 -3.07 -16.68 -9.93
CA LEU A 412 -4.22 -17.12 -9.13
C LEU A 412 -4.46 -18.61 -9.42
N LEU A 413 -4.20 -19.47 -8.45
CA LEU A 413 -4.37 -20.92 -8.61
C LEU A 413 -5.79 -21.30 -8.19
N THR A 414 -6.66 -21.57 -9.17
CA THR A 414 -8.06 -21.94 -8.93
C THR A 414 -8.17 -23.30 -8.24
N THR A 415 -8.82 -23.32 -7.08
CA THR A 415 -9.03 -24.50 -6.22
C THR A 415 -10.24 -25.34 -6.65
N GLY A 416 -11.29 -24.69 -7.16
CA GLY A 416 -12.56 -25.31 -7.53
C GLY A 416 -13.53 -24.29 -8.14
N GLN A 417 -14.81 -24.66 -8.29
CA GLN A 417 -15.84 -23.75 -8.82
C GLN A 417 -16.55 -22.92 -7.73
N GLU A 418 -16.61 -23.44 -6.50
CA GLU A 418 -17.27 -22.77 -5.36
C GLU A 418 -16.27 -22.34 -4.25
N THR A 419 -14.98 -22.60 -4.45
CA THR A 419 -13.89 -22.31 -3.50
C THR A 419 -12.99 -21.17 -3.97
N ASN A 420 -12.37 -20.50 -3.03
CA ASN A 420 -11.56 -19.31 -3.25
C ASN A 420 -10.14 -19.64 -3.76
N PRO A 421 -9.57 -18.83 -4.69
CA PRO A 421 -8.30 -19.12 -5.35
C PRO A 421 -7.09 -18.84 -4.44
N ILE A 422 -6.03 -19.64 -4.58
CA ILE A 422 -4.75 -19.37 -3.90
C ILE A 422 -4.02 -18.26 -4.64
N VAL A 423 -3.61 -17.20 -3.92
CA VAL A 423 -2.70 -16.19 -4.46
C VAL A 423 -1.27 -16.73 -4.38
N PHE A 424 -0.72 -17.10 -5.54
CA PHE A 424 0.68 -17.43 -5.70
C PHE A 424 1.47 -16.15 -5.99
N ALA A 425 2.57 -15.91 -5.27
CA ALA A 425 3.51 -14.83 -5.57
C ALA A 425 4.96 -15.30 -5.42
N ARG A 426 5.86 -14.86 -6.30
CA ARG A 426 7.29 -15.21 -6.26
C ARG A 426 8.17 -13.98 -6.41
N PHE A 427 9.07 -13.80 -5.45
CA PHE A 427 10.25 -12.95 -5.55
C PHE A 427 11.46 -13.84 -5.85
N ASN A 428 12.25 -13.47 -6.85
CA ASN A 428 13.52 -14.14 -7.15
C ASN A 428 14.67 -13.39 -6.47
N ALA A 429 15.73 -14.10 -6.09
CA ALA A 429 16.91 -13.49 -5.47
C ALA A 429 17.48 -12.34 -6.34
N THR A 430 17.66 -11.16 -5.74
CA THR A 430 18.17 -9.93 -6.40
C THR A 430 19.62 -9.59 -6.06
N SER A 431 20.12 -10.06 -4.91
CA SER A 431 21.49 -9.83 -4.42
C SER A 431 22.58 -10.22 -5.42
N PRO A 432 23.77 -9.58 -5.40
CA PRO A 432 24.96 -10.16 -6.02
C PRO A 432 25.36 -11.49 -5.38
N ASN A 433 25.15 -11.65 -4.08
CA ASN A 433 25.54 -12.82 -3.28
C ASN A 433 24.35 -13.79 -3.10
N LYS A 434 23.81 -14.24 -4.23
CA LYS A 434 22.66 -15.17 -4.27
C LYS A 434 23.01 -16.52 -3.64
N VAL A 435 22.02 -17.11 -3.00
CA VAL A 435 22.03 -18.48 -2.48
C VAL A 435 20.93 -19.23 -3.22
N ASP A 436 21.24 -20.41 -3.74
CA ASP A 436 20.25 -21.30 -4.34
C ASP A 436 19.46 -22.00 -3.21
N LYS A 437 18.62 -21.22 -2.54
CA LYS A 437 17.60 -21.63 -1.57
C LYS A 437 16.28 -20.94 -1.93
N THR A 438 15.17 -21.64 -1.72
CA THR A 438 13.80 -21.12 -1.90
C THR A 438 13.01 -21.29 -0.61
N ILE A 439 12.54 -20.18 -0.04
CA ILE A 439 11.69 -20.16 1.16
C ILE A 439 10.23 -20.05 0.71
N LEU A 440 9.36 -20.93 1.18
CA LEU A 440 7.92 -20.85 0.96
C LEU A 440 7.24 -20.27 2.20
N PHE A 441 6.65 -19.09 2.07
CA PHE A 441 5.74 -18.51 3.06
C PHE A 441 4.30 -18.97 2.79
N TYR A 442 3.60 -19.41 3.84
CA TYR A 442 2.18 -19.74 3.79
C TYR A 442 1.37 -18.90 4.79
N GLY A 443 0.15 -18.54 4.37
CA GLY A 443 -0.88 -17.92 5.20
C GLY A 443 -2.24 -17.97 4.50
N HIS A 444 -3.25 -17.31 5.08
CA HIS A 444 -4.60 -17.24 4.51
C HIS A 444 -5.20 -15.84 4.58
N TYR A 445 -6.01 -15.47 3.58
CA TYR A 445 -6.67 -14.17 3.51
C TYR A 445 -8.14 -14.21 3.93
N ASP A 446 -8.73 -15.39 4.10
CA ASP A 446 -10.08 -15.57 4.62
C ASP A 446 -10.13 -15.50 6.16
N VAL A 447 -11.32 -15.15 6.69
CA VAL A 447 -11.53 -14.75 8.09
C VAL A 447 -12.93 -15.14 8.61
N VAL A 448 -13.05 -15.51 9.89
CA VAL A 448 -14.36 -15.75 10.52
C VAL A 448 -15.26 -14.50 10.55
N GLY A 449 -16.52 -14.70 10.15
CA GLY A 449 -17.51 -13.63 10.02
C GLY A 449 -17.89 -12.96 11.35
N ALA A 450 -17.68 -11.64 11.43
CA ALA A 450 -17.97 -10.84 12.63
C ALA A 450 -19.40 -10.26 12.70
N GLU A 451 -20.28 -10.49 11.71
CA GLU A 451 -21.59 -9.81 11.63
C GLU A 451 -22.52 -10.15 12.82
N THR A 452 -22.60 -11.42 13.25
CA THR A 452 -23.46 -11.86 14.36
C THR A 452 -23.04 -11.28 15.71
N ASN A 453 -21.75 -11.03 15.92
CA ASN A 453 -21.21 -10.47 17.16
C ASN A 453 -21.04 -8.94 17.12
N ARG A 454 -21.46 -8.25 16.06
CA ARG A 454 -21.19 -6.81 15.84
C ARG A 454 -21.42 -5.88 17.08
N PRO A 455 -22.41 -6.10 17.97
CA PRO A 455 -22.59 -5.30 19.20
C PRO A 455 -21.50 -5.47 20.28
N LYS A 456 -20.70 -6.53 20.23
CA LYS A 456 -19.57 -6.79 21.15
C LYS A 456 -18.27 -6.11 20.71
N TRP A 457 -18.23 -5.59 19.49
CA TRP A 457 -17.07 -4.90 18.92
C TRP A 457 -17.11 -3.40 19.23
N ARG A 458 -16.01 -2.90 19.81
CA ARG A 458 -15.80 -1.48 20.17
C ARG A 458 -15.60 -0.57 18.95
N THR A 459 -15.10 -1.14 17.86
CA THR A 459 -14.84 -0.49 16.56
C THR A 459 -15.70 -1.17 15.49
N ASP A 460 -15.49 -0.89 14.19
CA ASP A 460 -15.99 -1.81 13.15
C ASP A 460 -14.95 -2.91 12.88
N PRO A 461 -15.33 -4.19 12.83
CA PRO A 461 -14.41 -5.27 12.46
C PRO A 461 -13.79 -5.08 11.08
N TYR A 462 -14.47 -4.42 10.13
CA TYR A 462 -13.96 -4.22 8.78
C TYR A 462 -13.44 -2.78 8.53
N GLN A 463 -13.16 -2.02 9.60
CA GLN A 463 -12.49 -0.73 9.52
C GLN A 463 -11.31 -0.70 10.50
N LEU A 464 -10.10 -0.86 9.98
CA LEU A 464 -8.89 -0.88 10.79
C LEU A 464 -8.76 0.40 11.62
N THR A 465 -8.78 0.25 12.94
CA THR A 465 -8.82 1.38 13.88
C THR A 465 -7.65 1.30 14.87
N SER A 466 -6.79 2.33 14.90
CA SER A 466 -5.66 2.39 15.84
C SER A 466 -6.11 2.95 17.19
N ILE A 467 -5.86 2.22 18.28
CA ILE A 467 -6.15 2.63 19.66
C ILE A 467 -5.01 2.16 20.57
N ASN A 468 -4.35 3.10 21.26
CA ASN A 468 -3.33 2.83 22.29
C ASN A 468 -2.18 1.90 21.84
N GLY A 469 -1.70 2.04 20.59
CA GLY A 469 -0.62 1.21 20.04
C GLY A 469 -1.05 -0.16 19.49
N PHE A 470 -2.35 -0.46 19.47
CA PHE A 470 -2.94 -1.64 18.84
C PHE A 470 -3.79 -1.24 17.63
N LEU A 471 -3.72 -2.03 16.56
CA LEU A 471 -4.60 -1.95 15.40
C LEU A 471 -5.75 -2.94 15.61
N TYR A 472 -7.00 -2.47 15.63
CA TYR A 472 -8.20 -3.31 15.79
C TYR A 472 -8.87 -3.56 14.44
N GLY A 473 -9.27 -4.80 14.16
CA GLY A 473 -9.94 -5.22 12.94
C GLY A 473 -9.94 -6.75 12.78
N ARG A 474 -10.90 -7.30 12.03
CA ARG A 474 -10.97 -8.74 11.75
C ARG A 474 -9.87 -9.15 10.77
N GLY A 475 -9.09 -10.14 11.17
CA GLY A 475 -7.93 -10.68 10.48
C GLY A 475 -6.70 -9.77 10.51
N VAL A 476 -6.64 -8.81 11.44
CA VAL A 476 -5.45 -7.97 11.65
C VAL A 476 -4.29 -8.78 12.23
N SER A 477 -4.58 -9.76 13.10
CA SER A 477 -3.60 -10.75 13.58
C SER A 477 -3.72 -12.05 12.78
N ASP A 478 -4.90 -12.33 12.22
CA ASP A 478 -5.35 -13.67 11.82
C ASP A 478 -5.98 -13.69 10.39
N ASN A 479 -5.22 -13.65 9.30
CA ASN A 479 -3.76 -13.66 9.17
C ASN A 479 -3.21 -12.51 8.28
N LYS A 480 -4.04 -11.49 7.98
CA LYS A 480 -3.72 -10.43 6.99
C LYS A 480 -2.55 -9.54 7.41
N GLY A 481 -2.35 -9.29 8.70
CA GLY A 481 -1.19 -8.57 9.23
C GLY A 481 0.13 -9.32 9.00
N PRO A 482 0.27 -10.56 9.51
CA PRO A 482 1.42 -11.42 9.27
C PRO A 482 1.78 -11.59 7.78
N ILE A 483 0.79 -11.78 6.90
CA ILE A 483 0.97 -11.82 5.43
C ILE A 483 1.64 -10.55 4.91
N LEU A 484 1.17 -9.37 5.32
CA LEU A 484 1.77 -8.12 4.85
C LEU A 484 3.15 -7.87 5.46
N ALA A 485 3.41 -8.32 6.69
CA ALA A 485 4.73 -8.21 7.31
C ALA A 485 5.81 -9.00 6.54
N SER A 486 5.53 -10.25 6.14
CA SER A 486 6.46 -11.07 5.35
C SER A 486 6.57 -10.58 3.90
N LEU A 487 5.46 -10.17 3.29
CA LEU A 487 5.41 -9.62 1.93
C LEU A 487 6.22 -8.32 1.80
N TYR A 488 6.10 -7.41 2.77
CA TYR A 488 6.87 -6.16 2.80
C TYR A 488 8.35 -6.40 3.09
N ALA A 489 8.72 -7.39 3.91
CA ALA A 489 10.11 -7.76 4.13
C ALA A 489 10.78 -8.26 2.83
N ALA A 490 10.13 -9.18 2.11
CA ALA A 490 10.63 -9.69 0.83
C ALA A 490 10.72 -8.58 -0.24
N ALA A 491 9.71 -7.70 -0.31
CA ALA A 491 9.69 -6.59 -1.27
C ALA A 491 10.76 -5.53 -1.01
N ASP A 492 11.02 -5.18 0.25
CA ASP A 492 12.03 -4.20 0.65
C ASP A 492 13.46 -4.71 0.34
N LEU A 493 13.72 -6.00 0.58
CA LEU A 493 14.98 -6.65 0.17
C LEU A 493 15.11 -6.81 -1.35
N ALA A 494 14.00 -7.07 -2.06
CA ALA A 494 14.00 -7.14 -3.51
C ALA A 494 14.35 -5.78 -4.14
N ARG A 495 13.67 -4.70 -3.70
CA ARG A 495 13.87 -3.32 -4.16
C ARG A 495 15.27 -2.78 -3.85
N THR A 496 15.80 -3.04 -2.66
CA THR A 496 17.17 -2.67 -2.27
C THR A 496 18.25 -3.56 -2.90
N LYS A 497 17.89 -4.49 -3.79
CA LYS A 497 18.82 -5.44 -4.46
C LYS A 497 19.64 -6.27 -3.46
N THR A 498 19.08 -6.57 -2.28
CA THR A 498 19.75 -7.34 -1.20
C THR A 498 19.19 -8.75 -0.99
N LEU A 499 18.00 -9.09 -1.52
CA LEU A 499 17.36 -10.39 -1.33
C LEU A 499 18.23 -11.55 -1.86
N ARG A 500 18.65 -12.46 -0.97
CA ARG A 500 19.66 -13.50 -1.28
C ARG A 500 19.09 -14.83 -1.77
N CYS A 501 17.91 -15.21 -1.29
CA CYS A 501 17.18 -16.43 -1.65
C CYS A 501 15.95 -16.11 -2.49
N ASN A 502 15.31 -17.12 -3.10
CA ASN A 502 13.98 -16.95 -3.66
C ASN A 502 12.94 -17.00 -2.52
N VAL A 503 11.84 -16.27 -2.66
CA VAL A 503 10.70 -16.34 -1.73
C VAL A 503 9.42 -16.57 -2.52
N VAL A 504 8.74 -17.68 -2.23
CA VAL A 504 7.42 -18.03 -2.77
C VAL A 504 6.38 -17.82 -1.68
N PHE A 505 5.22 -17.28 -2.05
CA PHE A 505 4.07 -17.11 -1.18
C PHE A 505 2.93 -17.97 -1.73
N LEU A 506 2.34 -18.80 -0.87
CA LEU A 506 1.07 -19.47 -1.10
C LEU A 506 0.06 -18.94 -0.09
N ILE A 507 -0.87 -18.10 -0.54
CA ILE A 507 -1.83 -17.45 0.35
C ILE A 507 -3.24 -17.90 -0.05
N GLU A 508 -3.86 -18.76 0.76
CA GLU A 508 -5.17 -19.35 0.46
C GLU A 508 -6.35 -18.52 0.99
N GLY A 509 -7.56 -18.92 0.63
CA GLY A 509 -8.81 -18.25 1.02
C GLY A 509 -9.89 -19.22 1.53
N GLU A 510 -9.48 -20.37 2.08
CA GLU A 510 -10.36 -21.42 2.59
C GLU A 510 -9.93 -22.00 3.95
N GLU A 511 -8.94 -21.42 4.65
CA GLU A 511 -8.36 -22.03 5.88
C GLU A 511 -9.42 -22.15 6.98
N GLU A 512 -10.18 -21.07 7.21
CA GLU A 512 -11.30 -21.00 8.16
C GLU A 512 -12.50 -21.89 7.73
N SER A 513 -12.43 -22.48 6.54
CA SER A 513 -13.38 -23.44 5.97
C SER A 513 -12.76 -24.83 5.70
N GLY A 514 -11.55 -25.10 6.20
CA GLY A 514 -10.87 -26.41 6.12
C GLY A 514 -9.92 -26.63 4.93
N SER A 515 -9.36 -25.56 4.36
CA SER A 515 -8.40 -25.56 3.23
C SER A 515 -8.89 -26.34 2.00
N GLN A 516 -10.16 -26.14 1.63
CA GLN A 516 -10.84 -26.92 0.58
C GLN A 516 -10.18 -26.72 -0.79
N GLY A 517 -9.80 -27.83 -1.43
CA GLY A 517 -9.09 -27.83 -2.72
C GLY A 517 -7.61 -27.44 -2.65
N PHE A 518 -7.08 -26.99 -1.51
CA PHE A 518 -5.69 -26.52 -1.39
C PHE A 518 -4.67 -27.62 -1.74
N HIS A 519 -4.77 -28.79 -1.09
CA HIS A 519 -3.83 -29.90 -1.25
C HIS A 519 -3.73 -30.40 -2.71
N GLU A 520 -4.86 -30.48 -3.42
CA GLU A 520 -4.87 -30.88 -4.83
C GLU A 520 -4.28 -29.79 -5.72
N THR A 521 -4.56 -28.53 -5.43
CA THR A 521 -4.12 -27.39 -6.24
C THR A 521 -2.61 -27.15 -6.12
N VAL A 522 -2.03 -27.36 -4.93
CA VAL A 522 -0.57 -27.33 -4.75
C VAL A 522 0.10 -28.46 -5.52
N ARG A 523 -0.42 -29.70 -5.46
CA ARG A 523 0.07 -30.82 -6.29
C ARG A 523 0.02 -30.53 -7.78
N ARG A 524 -1.11 -29.99 -8.26
CA ARG A 524 -1.34 -29.65 -9.67
C ARG A 524 -0.37 -28.57 -10.18
N HIS A 525 0.14 -27.71 -9.30
CA HIS A 525 1.07 -26.61 -9.63
C HIS A 525 2.46 -26.79 -8.98
N HIS A 526 2.82 -28.00 -8.55
CA HIS A 526 4.09 -28.29 -7.89
C HIS A 526 5.28 -27.80 -8.71
N ASP A 527 5.25 -28.03 -10.04
CA ASP A 527 6.31 -27.61 -10.95
C ASP A 527 6.38 -26.07 -11.17
N GLN A 528 5.28 -25.34 -10.94
CA GLN A 528 5.26 -23.87 -10.96
C GLN A 528 5.82 -23.27 -9.66
N ILE A 529 5.64 -23.98 -8.54
CA ILE A 529 6.21 -23.62 -7.23
C ILE A 529 7.72 -23.94 -7.22
N GLY A 530 8.10 -25.10 -7.76
CA GLY A 530 9.48 -25.59 -7.80
C GLY A 530 9.95 -26.15 -6.47
N SER A 531 11.25 -26.40 -6.36
CA SER A 531 11.88 -26.84 -5.10
C SER A 531 11.77 -25.78 -4.00
N VAL A 532 11.56 -26.25 -2.78
CA VAL A 532 11.47 -25.45 -1.55
C VAL A 532 12.45 -26.05 -0.54
N ASP A 533 13.22 -25.21 0.13
CA ASP A 533 14.17 -25.62 1.17
C ASP A 533 13.54 -25.51 2.55
N TRP A 534 12.77 -24.44 2.79
CA TRP A 534 12.20 -24.06 4.09
C TRP A 534 10.74 -23.64 3.91
N VAL A 535 9.87 -24.09 4.82
CA VAL A 535 8.47 -23.64 4.89
C VAL A 535 8.27 -22.75 6.12
N LEU A 536 7.85 -21.50 5.91
CA LEU A 536 7.53 -20.54 6.97
C LEU A 536 6.03 -20.31 7.04
N LEU A 537 5.50 -20.39 8.25
CA LEU A 537 4.13 -19.99 8.59
C LEU A 537 4.18 -18.86 9.61
N ALA A 538 3.11 -18.08 9.67
CA ALA A 538 2.98 -16.96 10.61
C ALA A 538 1.58 -16.90 11.24
N ASN A 539 1.01 -18.08 11.55
CA ASN A 539 -0.31 -18.21 12.15
C ASN A 539 -0.19 -18.91 13.51
N SER A 540 0.21 -18.14 14.51
CA SER A 540 0.48 -18.58 15.89
C SER A 540 0.61 -17.37 16.82
N TYR A 541 0.50 -17.62 18.13
CA TYR A 541 0.37 -16.57 19.15
C TYR A 541 1.34 -16.79 20.31
N TRP A 542 1.78 -15.71 20.94
CA TRP A 542 2.65 -15.80 22.12
C TRP A 542 1.91 -16.43 23.31
N LEU A 543 2.66 -17.01 24.23
CA LEU A 543 2.11 -17.65 25.43
C LEU A 543 1.62 -16.62 26.46
N ASP A 544 2.16 -15.41 26.40
CA ASP A 544 1.83 -14.22 27.19
C ASP A 544 1.92 -12.94 26.30
N ASP A 545 1.96 -11.75 26.89
CA ASP A 545 2.03 -10.45 26.18
C ASP A 545 3.45 -9.81 26.14
N TYR A 546 4.48 -10.55 26.55
CA TYR A 546 5.81 -10.01 26.89
C TYR A 546 6.99 -10.78 26.27
N ASN A 547 6.91 -12.11 26.21
CA ASN A 547 8.03 -12.99 25.87
C ASN A 547 7.81 -13.61 24.48
N PRO A 548 8.65 -13.29 23.47
CA PRO A 548 8.47 -13.81 22.13
C PRO A 548 8.56 -15.34 22.12
N CYS A 549 7.71 -15.96 21.30
CA CYS A 549 7.61 -17.41 21.19
C CYS A 549 8.05 -17.88 19.79
N LEU A 550 8.29 -19.17 19.65
CA LEU A 550 8.57 -19.84 18.38
C LEU A 550 7.90 -21.24 18.41
N THR A 551 6.92 -21.46 17.55
CA THR A 551 6.01 -22.62 17.65
C THR A 551 6.55 -23.79 16.82
N TYR A 552 6.93 -24.88 17.48
CA TYR A 552 7.54 -26.07 16.87
C TYR A 552 6.62 -27.31 16.82
N GLY A 553 5.36 -27.18 17.27
CA GLY A 553 4.40 -28.26 17.15
C GLY A 553 2.95 -27.81 17.37
N LEU A 554 2.04 -28.48 16.65
CA LEU A 554 0.59 -28.27 16.69
C LEU A 554 -0.08 -29.64 16.84
N ARG A 555 -1.18 -29.69 17.59
CA ARG A 555 -2.00 -30.91 17.65
C ARG A 555 -2.77 -31.09 16.35
N GLY A 556 -3.17 -32.32 16.04
CA GLY A 556 -4.16 -32.57 15.00
C GLY A 556 -5.58 -32.45 15.55
N VAL A 557 -6.58 -32.58 14.69
CA VAL A 557 -7.98 -32.65 15.11
C VAL A 557 -8.82 -33.52 14.17
N VAL A 558 -9.75 -34.28 14.75
CA VAL A 558 -10.88 -34.90 14.06
C VAL A 558 -12.16 -34.27 14.60
N HIS A 559 -12.95 -33.63 13.75
CA HIS A 559 -14.28 -33.13 14.06
C HIS A 559 -15.34 -34.11 13.58
N ALA A 560 -16.35 -34.38 14.43
CA ALA A 560 -17.40 -35.33 14.13
C ALA A 560 -18.76 -34.89 14.69
N ASN A 561 -19.83 -35.24 13.96
CA ASN A 561 -21.20 -35.26 14.47
C ASN A 561 -21.61 -36.73 14.71
N LEU A 562 -22.25 -36.99 15.85
CA LEU A 562 -23.04 -38.20 16.08
C LEU A 562 -24.51 -37.78 16.00
N VAL A 563 -25.30 -38.41 15.14
CA VAL A 563 -26.72 -38.05 14.95
C VAL A 563 -27.57 -39.31 15.12
N VAL A 564 -28.36 -39.35 16.19
CA VAL A 564 -29.34 -40.42 16.43
C VAL A 564 -30.71 -39.94 15.94
N THR A 565 -31.38 -40.74 15.12
CA THR A 565 -32.71 -40.43 14.53
C THR A 565 -33.68 -41.58 14.75
N SER A 566 -34.90 -41.27 15.19
CA SER A 566 -36.01 -42.22 15.23
C SER A 566 -36.84 -42.19 13.95
N ASP A 567 -37.50 -43.30 13.63
CA ASP A 567 -38.57 -43.33 12.63
C ASP A 567 -39.85 -42.64 13.11
N HIS A 568 -40.06 -42.58 14.44
CA HIS A 568 -41.19 -41.89 15.04
C HIS A 568 -41.08 -40.35 14.89
N PRO A 569 -42.21 -39.62 14.79
CA PRO A 569 -42.23 -38.16 14.93
C PRO A 569 -41.88 -37.73 16.36
N ASP A 570 -41.88 -36.43 16.64
CA ASP A 570 -41.81 -35.94 18.03
C ASP A 570 -43.04 -36.44 18.83
N LEU A 571 -42.80 -37.09 19.97
CA LEU A 571 -43.82 -37.73 20.83
C LEU A 571 -43.99 -36.99 22.17
N HIS A 572 -45.08 -37.24 22.89
CA HIS A 572 -45.37 -36.56 24.16
C HIS A 572 -44.88 -37.39 25.35
N SER A 573 -43.89 -36.89 26.10
CA SER A 573 -43.18 -37.69 27.10
C SER A 573 -44.06 -38.23 28.24
N GLY A 574 -45.17 -37.56 28.54
CA GLY A 574 -46.16 -38.03 29.53
C GLY A 574 -47.23 -38.99 29.00
N ILE A 575 -47.20 -39.37 27.72
CA ILE A 575 -48.12 -40.32 27.09
C ILE A 575 -47.33 -41.51 26.51
N ASP A 576 -46.30 -41.22 25.73
CA ASP A 576 -45.53 -42.20 24.95
C ASP A 576 -44.26 -42.68 25.69
N GLY A 577 -43.81 -41.91 26.70
CA GLY A 577 -42.62 -42.21 27.50
C GLY A 577 -42.76 -43.51 28.29
N SER A 578 -42.00 -44.54 27.88
CA SER A 578 -42.09 -45.89 28.42
C SER A 578 -40.74 -46.59 28.46
N THR A 579 -40.69 -47.81 28.98
CA THR A 579 -39.50 -48.69 28.94
C THR A 579 -39.43 -49.54 27.67
N LEU A 580 -40.30 -49.28 26.68
CA LEU A 580 -40.36 -49.99 25.39
C LEU A 580 -40.14 -49.04 24.20
N LEU A 581 -39.78 -47.78 24.48
CA LEU A 581 -39.51 -46.74 23.49
C LEU A 581 -38.07 -46.26 23.65
N ASP A 582 -37.29 -46.49 22.60
CA ASP A 582 -35.91 -46.02 22.49
C ASP A 582 -35.93 -44.54 22.12
N GLU A 583 -35.34 -43.68 22.96
CA GLU A 583 -35.39 -42.24 22.77
C GLU A 583 -34.03 -41.73 22.30
N PRO A 584 -33.91 -41.05 21.14
CA PRO A 584 -32.63 -40.60 20.59
C PRO A 584 -31.74 -39.79 21.56
N VAL A 585 -32.35 -39.08 22.51
CA VAL A 585 -31.65 -38.31 23.56
C VAL A 585 -31.08 -39.21 24.67
N LYS A 586 -31.71 -40.35 24.99
CA LYS A 586 -31.14 -41.37 25.88
C LYS A 586 -29.97 -42.05 25.18
N ASP A 587 -30.19 -42.51 23.96
CA ASP A 587 -29.24 -43.35 23.23
C ASP A 587 -27.94 -42.62 22.95
N ILE A 588 -28.02 -41.34 22.52
CA ILE A 588 -26.81 -40.52 22.30
C ILE A 588 -26.07 -40.22 23.61
N ALA A 589 -26.78 -40.10 24.74
CA ALA A 589 -26.15 -39.88 26.05
C ALA A 589 -25.45 -41.16 26.55
N MET A 590 -26.05 -42.34 26.32
CA MET A 590 -25.41 -43.63 26.60
C MET A 590 -24.18 -43.83 25.72
N LEU A 591 -24.29 -43.58 24.41
CA LEU A 591 -23.18 -43.66 23.46
C LEU A 591 -22.00 -42.75 23.83
N LEU A 592 -22.26 -41.47 24.12
CA LEU A 592 -21.21 -40.53 24.58
C LEU A 592 -20.50 -41.00 25.86
N SER A 593 -21.22 -41.70 26.76
CA SER A 593 -20.64 -42.25 28.00
C SER A 593 -19.71 -43.44 27.77
N THR A 594 -19.84 -44.17 26.65
CA THR A 594 -18.87 -45.21 26.26
C THR A 594 -17.58 -44.57 25.73
N ILE A 595 -17.68 -43.51 24.93
CA ILE A 595 -16.54 -42.84 24.27
C ILE A 595 -15.70 -42.04 25.28
N VAL A 596 -16.34 -41.34 26.23
CA VAL A 596 -15.68 -40.42 27.17
C VAL A 596 -15.62 -41.00 28.58
N GLY A 597 -14.45 -41.51 28.96
CA GLY A 597 -14.14 -42.05 30.27
C GLY A 597 -13.94 -40.98 31.36
N ARG A 598 -13.71 -41.47 32.58
CA ARG A 598 -13.50 -40.62 33.77
C ARG A 598 -12.31 -39.67 33.55
N ARG A 599 -12.48 -38.40 33.96
CA ARG A 599 -11.51 -37.31 33.77
C ARG A 599 -11.18 -36.98 32.29
N GLY A 600 -12.03 -37.36 31.34
CA GLY A 600 -11.83 -37.07 29.92
C GLY A 600 -10.91 -38.05 29.19
N GLN A 601 -10.63 -39.22 29.78
CA GLN A 601 -9.92 -40.30 29.11
C GLN A 601 -10.73 -40.76 27.88
N ILE A 602 -10.07 -40.86 26.72
CA ILE A 602 -10.67 -41.37 25.49
C ILE A 602 -10.65 -42.90 25.56
N ASN A 603 -11.80 -43.55 25.42
CA ASN A 603 -11.95 -45.00 25.60
C ASN A 603 -11.78 -45.84 24.30
N LEU A 604 -11.39 -45.20 23.19
CA LEU A 604 -11.16 -45.88 21.92
C LEU A 604 -10.03 -46.94 22.06
N PRO A 605 -10.21 -48.19 21.62
CA PRO A 605 -9.19 -49.24 21.72
C PRO A 605 -7.87 -48.85 21.05
N GLY A 606 -6.74 -49.12 21.73
CA GLY A 606 -5.38 -48.83 21.24
C GLY A 606 -5.02 -47.35 21.07
N PHE A 607 -5.95 -46.41 21.31
CA PHE A 607 -5.80 -45.01 20.94
C PHE A 607 -4.60 -44.30 21.60
N HIS A 608 -4.25 -44.67 22.83
CA HIS A 608 -3.13 -44.07 23.57
C HIS A 608 -1.78 -44.71 23.26
N ASP A 609 -1.74 -45.86 22.55
CA ASP A 609 -0.52 -46.65 22.35
C ASP A 609 0.49 -45.95 21.42
N ALA A 610 0.00 -45.05 20.55
CA ALA A 610 0.81 -44.19 19.69
C ALA A 610 1.32 -42.90 20.37
N VAL A 611 0.92 -42.61 21.61
CA VAL A 611 1.33 -41.36 22.30
C VAL A 611 2.79 -41.45 22.75
N ARG A 612 3.67 -40.68 22.10
CA ARG A 612 5.12 -40.65 22.39
C ARG A 612 5.42 -40.44 23.89
N PRO A 613 6.32 -41.23 24.51
CA PRO A 613 6.77 -41.00 25.88
C PRO A 613 7.52 -39.67 25.98
N LEU A 614 7.44 -39.03 27.16
CA LEU A 614 8.16 -37.80 27.48
C LEU A 614 9.68 -38.03 27.41
N THR A 615 10.40 -37.11 26.78
CA THR A 615 11.88 -37.14 26.69
C THR A 615 12.54 -36.07 27.57
N ASP A 616 13.77 -36.31 28.04
CA ASP A 616 14.53 -35.35 28.85
C ASP A 616 14.70 -33.98 28.17
N ALA A 617 14.83 -33.95 26.84
CA ALA A 617 14.93 -32.71 26.07
C ALA A 617 13.61 -31.94 26.00
N GLU A 618 12.49 -32.64 25.92
CA GLU A 618 11.14 -32.07 25.98
C GLU A 618 10.81 -31.55 27.39
N GLN A 619 11.14 -32.31 28.43
CA GLN A 619 11.01 -31.90 29.83
C GLN A 619 11.79 -30.60 30.11
N LYS A 620 13.05 -30.52 29.69
CA LYS A 620 13.88 -29.29 29.85
C LYS A 620 13.30 -28.08 29.11
N ARG A 621 12.63 -28.29 27.97
CA ARG A 621 11.93 -27.21 27.25
C ARG A 621 10.71 -26.71 28.04
N PHE A 622 9.93 -27.60 28.66
CA PHE A 622 8.85 -27.19 29.57
C PHE A 622 9.36 -26.47 30.84
N GLU A 623 10.47 -26.94 31.43
CA GLU A 623 11.11 -26.29 32.58
C GLU A 623 11.62 -24.88 32.25
N ALA A 624 12.19 -24.68 31.05
CA ALA A 624 12.61 -23.37 30.56
C ALA A 624 11.43 -22.40 30.41
N ILE A 625 10.30 -22.85 29.84
CA ILE A 625 9.07 -22.04 29.71
C ILE A 625 8.55 -21.64 31.09
N ALA A 626 8.43 -22.60 32.02
CA ALA A 626 7.98 -22.31 33.38
C ALA A 626 8.92 -21.32 34.09
N GLY A 627 10.24 -21.48 33.93
CA GLY A 627 11.25 -20.57 34.49
C GLY A 627 11.23 -19.14 33.93
N VAL A 628 10.64 -18.91 32.74
CA VAL A 628 10.39 -17.57 32.20
C VAL A 628 9.06 -17.02 32.72
N LEU A 629 7.96 -17.78 32.56
CA LEU A 629 6.62 -17.33 32.96
C LEU A 629 6.52 -16.96 34.45
N LEU A 630 7.15 -17.75 35.34
CA LEU A 630 7.10 -17.52 36.79
C LEU A 630 7.79 -16.22 37.24
N LEU A 631 8.62 -15.59 36.39
CA LEU A 631 9.21 -14.27 36.68
C LEU A 631 8.24 -13.11 36.48
N GLN A 632 7.16 -13.33 35.72
CA GLN A 632 6.19 -12.29 35.34
C GLN A 632 4.76 -12.61 35.82
N HIS A 633 4.46 -13.88 36.12
CA HIS A 633 3.18 -14.37 36.65
C HIS A 633 3.34 -15.00 38.05
N PRO A 634 3.55 -14.19 39.12
CA PRO A 634 3.68 -14.67 40.49
C PRO A 634 2.38 -15.27 41.06
N GLU A 635 1.25 -15.11 40.39
CA GLU A 635 -0.04 -15.75 40.69
C GLU A 635 -0.06 -17.27 40.41
N ILE A 636 1.01 -17.83 39.85
CA ILE A 636 1.16 -19.28 39.61
C ILE A 636 1.99 -19.90 40.76
N PRO A 637 1.35 -20.54 41.77
CA PRO A 637 2.06 -21.00 42.97
C PRO A 637 2.85 -22.32 42.80
N ASP A 638 2.67 -23.03 41.68
CA ASP A 638 3.34 -24.31 41.43
C ASP A 638 3.79 -24.46 39.97
N SER A 639 5.10 -24.54 39.78
CA SER A 639 5.77 -24.81 38.51
C SER A 639 5.40 -26.18 37.92
N GLN A 640 5.25 -27.21 38.76
CA GLN A 640 4.95 -28.57 38.31
C GLN A 640 3.50 -28.70 37.84
N ALA A 641 2.54 -28.03 38.51
CA ALA A 641 1.18 -27.88 37.99
C ALA A 641 1.15 -27.14 36.64
N LEU A 642 1.96 -26.08 36.47
CA LEU A 642 2.07 -25.37 35.19
C LEU A 642 2.61 -26.27 34.07
N ILE A 643 3.77 -26.90 34.27
CA ILE A 643 4.38 -27.85 33.32
C ILE A 643 3.37 -28.94 32.95
N LYS A 644 2.73 -29.56 33.94
CA LYS A 644 1.73 -30.60 33.72
C LYS A 644 0.51 -30.10 32.92
N SER A 645 0.02 -28.89 33.18
CA SER A 645 -1.07 -28.27 32.42
C SER A 645 -0.67 -28.04 30.95
N LEU A 646 0.52 -27.50 30.69
CA LEU A 646 1.03 -27.32 29.32
C LEU A 646 1.19 -28.67 28.60
N MET A 647 1.70 -29.71 29.28
CA MET A 647 1.77 -31.07 28.71
C MET A 647 0.40 -31.59 28.29
N HIS A 648 -0.63 -31.46 29.13
CA HIS A 648 -1.99 -31.91 28.81
C HIS A 648 -2.65 -31.07 27.69
N ARG A 649 -2.22 -29.81 27.49
CA ARG A 649 -2.69 -28.95 26.40
C ARG A 649 -2.00 -29.21 25.06
N TRP A 650 -0.75 -29.70 25.06
CA TRP A 650 0.13 -29.69 23.88
C TRP A 650 0.64 -31.07 23.43
N ARG A 651 0.83 -32.04 24.33
CA ARG A 651 1.37 -33.37 24.01
C ARG A 651 0.50 -34.56 24.45
N GLU A 652 -0.63 -34.30 25.08
CA GLU A 652 -1.67 -35.31 25.31
C GLU A 652 -2.88 -35.08 24.37
N PRO A 653 -3.52 -36.16 23.91
CA PRO A 653 -4.77 -36.07 23.16
C PRO A 653 -5.94 -35.69 24.09
N SER A 654 -6.98 -35.06 23.55
CA SER A 654 -8.13 -34.61 24.34
C SER A 654 -9.43 -34.56 23.52
N LEU A 655 -10.52 -35.11 24.05
CA LEU A 655 -11.85 -35.07 23.42
C LEU A 655 -12.73 -34.01 24.10
N THR A 656 -13.44 -33.24 23.29
CA THR A 656 -14.41 -32.23 23.73
C THR A 656 -15.74 -32.45 23.02
N VAL A 657 -16.83 -32.56 23.80
CA VAL A 657 -18.20 -32.46 23.28
C VAL A 657 -18.58 -30.98 23.33
N HIS A 658 -18.87 -30.39 22.17
CA HIS A 658 -19.14 -28.96 22.01
C HIS A 658 -20.62 -28.62 22.23
N SER A 659 -21.50 -29.44 21.67
CA SER A 659 -22.95 -29.31 21.82
C SER A 659 -23.62 -30.68 21.83
N VAL A 660 -24.76 -30.76 22.51
CA VAL A 660 -25.77 -31.81 22.30
C VAL A 660 -27.08 -31.09 22.02
N GLU A 661 -27.49 -31.13 20.75
CA GLU A 661 -28.62 -30.40 20.20
C GLU A 661 -29.80 -31.35 19.95
N VAL A 662 -31.00 -30.83 20.12
CA VAL A 662 -32.26 -31.57 19.95
C VAL A 662 -33.15 -30.77 18.98
N PRO A 663 -32.93 -30.89 17.65
CA PRO A 663 -33.58 -30.03 16.66
C PRO A 663 -35.10 -30.15 16.71
N GLY A 664 -35.80 -29.02 16.79
CA GLY A 664 -37.26 -28.94 16.82
C GLY A 664 -37.86 -28.80 18.22
N SER A 665 -37.19 -29.28 19.28
CA SER A 665 -37.75 -29.24 20.63
C SER A 665 -37.88 -27.81 21.19
N LYS A 666 -39.14 -27.39 21.41
CA LYS A 666 -39.52 -26.10 22.03
C LYS A 666 -40.29 -26.27 23.34
N SER A 667 -40.44 -27.51 23.83
CA SER A 667 -41.21 -27.84 25.04
C SER A 667 -40.44 -28.84 25.90
N HIS A 668 -40.59 -28.72 27.22
CA HIS A 668 -39.96 -29.62 28.19
C HIS A 668 -40.67 -30.99 28.32
N THR A 669 -41.72 -31.25 27.54
CA THR A 669 -42.55 -32.48 27.60
C THR A 669 -42.56 -33.27 26.29
N THR A 670 -41.54 -33.11 25.46
CA THR A 670 -41.44 -33.73 24.13
C THR A 670 -40.26 -34.70 24.04
N ILE A 671 -40.54 -35.94 23.65
CA ILE A 671 -39.52 -36.89 23.18
C ILE A 671 -39.24 -36.52 21.73
N ALA A 672 -38.01 -36.11 21.45
CA ALA A 672 -37.65 -35.59 20.13
C ALA A 672 -37.20 -36.71 19.18
N ARG A 673 -37.61 -36.61 17.91
CA ARG A 673 -37.25 -37.53 16.83
C ARG A 673 -35.74 -37.62 16.57
N ARG A 674 -34.96 -36.57 16.90
CA ARG A 674 -33.54 -36.50 16.58
C ARG A 674 -32.73 -35.84 17.69
N ALA A 675 -31.56 -36.40 17.96
CA ALA A 675 -30.52 -35.79 18.77
C ALA A 675 -29.21 -35.74 17.97
N LYS A 676 -28.44 -34.66 18.11
CA LYS A 676 -27.12 -34.49 17.49
C LYS A 676 -26.10 -34.10 18.56
N ALA A 677 -24.98 -34.80 18.64
CA ALA A 677 -23.82 -34.40 19.42
C ALA A 677 -22.69 -33.96 18.49
N THR A 678 -22.15 -32.76 18.72
CA THR A 678 -21.00 -32.22 17.97
C THR A 678 -19.76 -32.37 18.85
N LEU A 679 -18.72 -33.05 18.37
CA LEU A 679 -17.50 -33.30 19.15
C LEU A 679 -16.22 -33.09 18.33
N SER A 680 -15.10 -32.93 19.02
CA SER A 680 -13.76 -33.01 18.42
C SER A 680 -12.81 -33.84 19.26
N VAL A 681 -11.96 -34.61 18.59
CA VAL A 681 -10.82 -35.33 19.18
C VAL A 681 -9.55 -34.60 18.74
N ARG A 682 -8.84 -33.96 19.67
CA ARG A 682 -7.49 -33.42 19.41
C ARG A 682 -6.49 -34.57 19.54
N ILE A 683 -5.68 -34.76 18.51
CA ILE A 683 -4.71 -35.85 18.38
C ILE A 683 -3.28 -35.31 18.44
N VAL A 684 -2.31 -36.18 18.71
CA VAL A 684 -0.90 -35.83 18.91
C VAL A 684 -0.01 -36.55 17.90
N PRO A 685 1.29 -36.18 17.75
CA PRO A 685 2.18 -36.81 16.78
C PRO A 685 2.18 -38.34 16.85
N ASP A 686 2.36 -38.95 15.67
CA ASP A 686 2.22 -40.38 15.34
C ASP A 686 0.77 -40.90 15.23
N GLN A 687 -0.24 -40.25 15.82
CA GLN A 687 -1.65 -40.54 15.52
C GLN A 687 -2.03 -39.94 14.14
N GLN A 688 -2.51 -40.75 13.20
CA GLN A 688 -3.03 -40.26 11.90
C GLN A 688 -4.51 -39.85 12.01
N ALA A 689 -4.90 -38.74 11.37
CA ALA A 689 -6.27 -38.24 11.48
C ALA A 689 -7.33 -39.17 10.87
N ASP A 690 -7.00 -39.84 9.75
CA ASP A 690 -7.90 -40.79 9.08
C ASP A 690 -8.13 -42.07 9.90
N GLU A 691 -7.09 -42.61 10.53
CA GLU A 691 -7.19 -43.80 11.39
C GLU A 691 -8.03 -43.51 12.64
N VAL A 692 -7.81 -42.35 13.28
CA VAL A 692 -8.62 -41.93 14.44
C VAL A 692 -10.09 -41.71 14.05
N ALA A 693 -10.36 -41.13 12.88
CA ALA A 693 -11.72 -40.94 12.38
C ALA A 693 -12.43 -42.28 12.06
N ALA A 694 -11.71 -43.23 11.47
CA ALA A 694 -12.21 -44.58 11.21
C ALA A 694 -12.49 -45.34 12.52
N ASN A 695 -11.54 -45.32 13.46
CA ASN A 695 -11.66 -45.99 14.76
C ASN A 695 -12.80 -45.39 15.61
N LEU A 696 -12.96 -44.06 15.62
CA LEU A 696 -14.10 -43.39 16.24
C LEU A 696 -15.44 -43.84 15.62
N THR A 697 -15.50 -43.93 14.29
CA THR A 697 -16.72 -44.33 13.57
C THR A 697 -17.09 -45.79 13.86
N ALA A 698 -16.14 -46.71 13.75
CA ALA A 698 -16.34 -48.12 14.02
C ALA A 698 -16.74 -48.38 15.48
N TYR A 699 -16.04 -47.76 16.44
CA TYR A 699 -16.37 -47.88 17.86
C TYR A 699 -17.75 -47.29 18.19
N ALA A 700 -18.11 -46.14 17.62
CA ALA A 700 -19.43 -45.56 17.82
C ALA A 700 -20.55 -46.46 17.28
N GLN A 701 -20.35 -47.09 16.12
CA GLN A 701 -21.30 -48.05 15.55
C GLN A 701 -21.40 -49.34 16.39
N GLU A 702 -20.28 -49.90 16.84
CA GLU A 702 -20.23 -51.07 17.71
C GLU A 702 -20.94 -50.81 19.06
N GLN A 703 -20.59 -49.72 19.75
CA GLN A 703 -21.19 -49.38 21.05
C GLN A 703 -22.67 -49.01 20.94
N PHE A 704 -23.11 -48.47 19.81
CA PHE A 704 -24.53 -48.20 19.56
C PHE A 704 -25.32 -49.48 19.26
N ALA A 705 -24.75 -50.42 18.49
CA ALA A 705 -25.36 -51.74 18.26
C ALA A 705 -25.54 -52.55 19.57
N LEU A 706 -24.67 -52.34 20.56
CA LEU A 706 -24.81 -52.93 21.90
C LEU A 706 -25.95 -52.34 22.75
N LEU A 707 -26.64 -51.29 22.29
CA LEU A 707 -27.83 -50.73 22.95
C LEU A 707 -29.13 -51.47 22.57
N ASP A 708 -29.13 -52.27 21.49
CA ASP A 708 -30.31 -52.94 20.91
C ASP A 708 -31.48 -51.97 20.59
N SER A 709 -31.15 -50.71 20.28
CA SER A 709 -32.10 -49.63 19.99
C SER A 709 -32.67 -49.70 18.57
N GLN A 710 -33.95 -49.34 18.43
CA GLN A 710 -34.65 -49.19 17.15
C GLN A 710 -34.32 -47.88 16.40
N ASN A 711 -33.50 -46.99 16.96
CA ASN A 711 -33.10 -45.73 16.32
C ASN A 711 -31.87 -45.92 15.42
N ASP A 712 -31.72 -45.08 14.38
CA ASP A 712 -30.54 -45.06 13.51
C ASP A 712 -29.44 -44.13 14.05
N LEU A 713 -28.17 -44.56 14.00
CA LEU A 713 -26.99 -43.72 14.22
C LEU A 713 -26.26 -43.38 12.91
N THR A 714 -26.21 -42.09 12.58
CA THR A 714 -25.28 -41.55 11.58
C THR A 714 -24.05 -40.95 12.26
N VAL A 715 -22.85 -41.31 11.77
CA VAL A 715 -21.58 -40.66 12.15
C VAL A 715 -21.09 -39.84 10.95
N GLU A 716 -20.92 -38.53 11.15
CA GLU A 716 -20.47 -37.60 10.11
C GLU A 716 -19.11 -37.04 10.50
N ILE A 717 -18.04 -37.35 9.76
CA ILE A 717 -16.72 -36.73 9.98
C ILE A 717 -16.67 -35.41 9.21
N THR A 718 -16.66 -34.28 9.92
CA THR A 718 -16.79 -32.93 9.33
C THR A 718 -15.45 -32.23 9.07
N GLY A 719 -14.36 -32.70 9.65
CA GLY A 719 -13.02 -32.14 9.43
C GLY A 719 -11.92 -33.03 10.01
N LYS A 720 -10.75 -33.05 9.35
CA LYS A 720 -9.58 -33.86 9.74
C LYS A 720 -8.29 -33.08 9.51
N SER A 721 -7.37 -33.16 10.46
CA SER A 721 -6.05 -32.53 10.43
C SER A 721 -5.05 -33.39 11.20
N ASP A 722 -3.94 -33.75 10.56
CA ASP A 722 -2.81 -34.44 11.22
C ASP A 722 -2.17 -33.54 12.29
N ALA A 723 -1.50 -34.14 13.27
CA ALA A 723 -0.60 -33.40 14.14
C ALA A 723 0.71 -33.04 13.43
N TRP A 724 1.28 -31.89 13.78
CA TRP A 724 2.59 -31.44 13.30
C TRP A 724 3.59 -31.30 14.45
N LEU A 725 4.84 -31.67 14.18
CA LEU A 725 5.95 -31.54 15.11
C LEU A 725 7.23 -31.35 14.27
N GLY A 726 7.67 -30.10 14.17
CA GLY A 726 8.96 -29.75 13.59
C GLY A 726 10.11 -30.11 14.52
N ASP A 727 11.31 -30.16 13.96
CA ASP A 727 12.56 -30.31 14.73
C ASP A 727 13.05 -28.93 15.21
N PRO A 728 12.95 -28.60 16.51
CA PRO A 728 13.35 -27.29 17.03
C PRO A 728 14.88 -27.09 17.04
N ASP A 729 15.66 -28.14 16.78
CA ASP A 729 17.12 -28.14 16.88
C ASP A 729 17.80 -28.01 15.49
N ASN A 730 17.05 -27.60 14.44
CA ASN A 730 17.48 -27.50 13.04
C ASN A 730 17.88 -26.06 12.57
N GLU A 731 18.34 -25.92 11.31
CA GLU A 731 18.82 -24.64 10.72
C GLU A 731 17.76 -23.53 10.68
N ILE A 732 16.50 -23.83 10.35
CA ILE A 732 15.43 -22.83 10.24
C ILE A 732 15.00 -22.32 11.62
N PHE A 733 14.88 -23.20 12.61
CA PHE A 733 14.58 -22.81 13.99
C PHE A 733 15.74 -22.05 14.65
N ALA A 734 16.99 -22.40 14.37
CA ALA A 734 18.15 -21.63 14.80
C ALA A 734 18.15 -20.22 14.21
N THR A 735 17.95 -20.10 12.88
CA THR A 735 17.92 -18.80 12.17
C THR A 735 16.78 -17.91 12.68
N LEU A 736 15.57 -18.46 12.88
CA LEU A 736 14.45 -17.74 13.48
C LEU A 736 14.76 -17.29 14.92
N SER A 737 15.40 -18.15 15.72
CA SER A 737 15.78 -17.82 17.10
C SER A 737 16.77 -16.66 17.16
N GLU A 738 17.76 -16.61 16.26
CA GLU A 738 18.69 -15.48 16.13
C GLU A 738 17.99 -14.21 15.63
N ALA A 739 17.13 -14.30 14.61
CA ALA A 739 16.37 -13.16 14.08
C ALA A 739 15.42 -12.53 15.11
N ILE A 740 14.68 -13.36 15.87
CA ILE A 740 13.85 -12.91 16.99
C ILE A 740 14.72 -12.26 18.08
N THR A 741 15.85 -12.90 18.43
CA THR A 741 16.76 -12.35 19.45
C THR A 741 17.32 -10.99 19.02
N ALA A 742 17.68 -10.81 17.75
CA ALA A 742 18.13 -9.52 17.22
C ALA A 742 17.03 -8.45 17.29
N ALA A 743 15.84 -8.76 16.79
CA ALA A 743 14.70 -7.83 16.75
C ALA A 743 14.27 -7.34 18.15
N TRP A 744 14.22 -8.25 19.15
CA TRP A 744 13.70 -7.95 20.50
C TRP A 744 14.75 -7.62 21.56
N SER A 745 16.04 -7.93 21.35
CA SER A 745 17.09 -7.50 22.29
C SER A 745 17.48 -6.03 22.11
N GLN A 746 17.26 -5.46 20.91
CA GLN A 746 17.56 -4.05 20.61
C GLN A 746 16.55 -3.05 21.20
N SER A 747 15.46 -3.50 21.84
CA SER A 747 14.38 -2.63 22.36
C SER A 747 14.21 -2.62 23.89
N GLN A 748 15.14 -3.20 24.65
CA GLN A 748 15.04 -3.32 26.12
C GLN A 748 15.43 -2.08 26.95
N ASP A 749 15.71 -0.92 26.33
CA ASP A 749 15.82 0.37 27.05
C ASP A 749 14.46 0.98 27.45
N ASN A 750 13.44 0.14 27.62
CA ASN A 750 12.10 0.57 28.03
C ASN A 750 11.91 0.55 29.55
N VAL A 751 11.97 1.76 30.11
CA VAL A 751 11.54 2.13 31.46
C VAL A 751 10.21 1.47 31.85
N LYS A 752 10.08 1.06 33.12
CA LYS A 752 8.80 0.62 33.70
C LYS A 752 7.74 1.74 33.61
N HIS A 753 6.90 1.72 32.58
CA HIS A 753 5.72 2.59 32.49
C HIS A 753 4.64 2.13 33.48
N GLN A 754 4.75 2.61 34.73
CA GLN A 754 3.58 2.68 35.63
C GLN A 754 2.61 3.74 35.09
N TYR A 755 1.57 3.30 34.39
CA TYR A 755 0.43 4.15 34.06
C TYR A 755 -0.35 4.46 35.35
N PRO A 756 -0.77 5.72 35.58
CA PRO A 756 -1.64 6.04 36.71
C PRO A 756 -3.02 5.38 36.53
N PRO A 757 -3.73 5.07 37.63
CA PRO A 757 -5.07 4.48 37.56
C PRO A 757 -6.06 5.41 36.85
N VAL A 758 -7.04 4.81 36.17
CA VAL A 758 -8.02 5.53 35.35
C VAL A 758 -8.83 6.52 36.18
N SER A 759 -8.64 7.81 35.92
CA SER A 759 -9.50 8.87 36.45
C SER A 759 -10.89 8.76 35.82
N GLN A 760 -11.88 8.32 36.59
CA GLN A 760 -13.29 8.37 36.18
C GLN A 760 -13.73 9.84 36.08
N SER A 761 -13.83 10.36 34.85
CA SER A 761 -14.41 11.68 34.59
C SER A 761 -15.95 11.64 34.73
N PRO A 762 -16.61 12.67 35.30
CA PRO A 762 -17.99 12.51 35.79
C PRO A 762 -19.05 12.52 34.69
N SER A 763 -20.15 11.78 34.92
CA SER A 763 -21.36 11.89 34.12
C SER A 763 -22.12 13.18 34.45
N ASN A 764 -22.22 14.10 33.49
CA ASN A 764 -23.07 15.30 33.63
C ASN A 764 -24.56 14.91 33.74
N GLN A 765 -25.20 15.26 34.85
CA GLN A 765 -26.65 15.46 34.93
C GLN A 765 -26.96 16.94 35.18
N PRO A 766 -28.12 17.48 34.73
CA PRO A 766 -28.44 18.89 34.90
C PRO A 766 -28.72 19.30 36.36
N GLU A 767 -28.49 20.57 36.67
CA GLU A 767 -28.62 21.12 38.02
C GLU A 767 -30.07 21.15 38.55
N ALA A 768 -30.22 20.89 39.86
CA ALA A 768 -31.38 21.31 40.65
C ALA A 768 -30.89 22.01 41.93
N LYS A 769 -31.57 23.10 42.34
CA LYS A 769 -31.03 24.06 43.31
C LYS A 769 -31.22 23.67 44.79
N SER A 770 -30.24 24.07 45.59
CA SER A 770 -30.11 23.98 47.05
C SER A 770 -31.31 24.45 47.89
N ILE A 771 -31.55 23.81 49.05
CA ILE A 771 -31.69 24.42 50.40
C ILE A 771 -31.93 23.30 51.47
N PRO A 772 -31.57 23.46 52.77
CA PRO A 772 -31.09 22.32 53.57
C PRO A 772 -31.92 21.84 54.79
N THR A 773 -31.67 20.58 55.19
CA THR A 773 -31.71 19.99 56.55
C THR A 773 -32.91 20.21 57.48
N ARG A 774 -33.69 19.14 57.77
CA ARG A 774 -34.21 18.85 59.13
C ARG A 774 -34.87 17.47 59.32
N GLY A 775 -34.55 16.80 60.44
CA GLY A 775 -35.50 16.03 61.26
C GLY A 775 -35.91 14.60 60.82
N PRO A 776 -36.25 13.70 61.77
CA PRO A 776 -36.71 12.33 61.45
C PRO A 776 -38.18 12.03 61.85
N ILE A 777 -38.83 11.12 61.09
CA ILE A 777 -39.98 10.25 61.50
C ILE A 777 -41.33 11.02 61.74
N PRO A 778 -42.57 10.45 61.59
CA PRO A 778 -42.99 9.05 61.39
C PRO A 778 -43.90 8.72 60.16
N THR A 779 -44.22 7.43 60.09
CA THR A 779 -45.13 6.58 59.29
C THR A 779 -46.57 7.05 58.95
N LEU A 780 -47.21 6.31 58.00
CA LEU A 780 -48.66 6.07 57.78
C LEU A 780 -49.48 7.24 57.13
N ILE A 781 -50.57 7.06 56.34
CA ILE A 781 -51.46 5.92 55.94
C ILE A 781 -51.74 5.98 54.40
N ARG A 782 -52.20 4.87 53.79
CA ARG A 782 -52.76 4.78 52.40
C ARG A 782 -54.11 5.53 52.21
N LYS A 783 -54.51 5.77 50.95
CA LYS A 783 -55.79 5.35 50.29
C LYS A 783 -55.77 5.73 48.78
N ASP A 784 -55.94 4.77 47.86
CA ASP A 784 -57.17 4.49 47.03
C ASP A 784 -57.24 5.38 45.76
N SER A 785 -57.58 4.95 44.54
CA SER A 785 -57.85 3.62 43.93
C SER A 785 -57.78 3.69 42.38
N SER A 786 -57.91 2.55 41.67
CA SER A 786 -58.22 2.38 40.21
C SER A 786 -57.19 2.94 39.17
N ASP A 787 -56.86 2.28 38.06
CA ASP A 787 -57.42 1.05 37.44
C ASP A 787 -56.37 0.18 36.69
N SER A 788 -56.57 -1.14 36.76
CA SER A 788 -56.68 -2.14 35.65
C SER A 788 -56.05 -1.84 34.27
N LEU A 789 -55.31 -2.71 33.55
CA LEU A 789 -54.82 -4.11 33.71
C LEU A 789 -53.39 -4.21 33.08
N ALA A 790 -52.58 -5.29 33.09
CA ALA A 790 -52.81 -6.74 33.28
C ALA A 790 -51.55 -7.49 33.80
N SER A 791 -51.73 -8.76 34.23
CA SER A 791 -50.74 -9.88 34.35
C SER A 791 -49.34 -9.57 34.93
N HIS A 792 -48.93 -9.95 36.15
CA HIS A 792 -48.99 -11.25 36.87
C HIS A 792 -48.39 -12.44 36.10
N VAL A 793 -47.69 -13.40 36.73
CA VAL A 793 -46.95 -13.51 38.02
C VAL A 793 -46.15 -14.81 37.93
N GLU A 794 -45.02 -14.97 38.64
CA GLU A 794 -44.56 -16.31 39.02
C GLU A 794 -44.14 -16.35 40.50
N ARG A 795 -44.27 -17.52 41.13
CA ARG A 795 -44.37 -17.65 42.59
C ARG A 795 -43.67 -18.92 43.11
N VAL A 796 -42.71 -18.69 43.99
CA VAL A 796 -42.15 -19.58 45.02
C VAL A 796 -42.80 -20.96 45.15
N ILE A 797 -41.99 -22.01 45.00
CA ILE A 797 -42.08 -23.20 45.87
C ILE A 797 -40.72 -23.42 46.52
N THR A 798 -40.70 -23.39 47.86
CA THR A 798 -39.63 -23.95 48.69
C THR A 798 -40.23 -25.05 49.56
N SER A 799 -39.50 -26.15 49.74
CA SER A 799 -39.86 -27.25 50.65
C SER A 799 -38.59 -27.93 51.19
N THR A 800 -38.71 -28.63 52.33
CA THR A 800 -37.59 -28.78 53.27
C THR A 800 -37.50 -30.20 53.84
N THR A 801 -36.30 -30.80 53.84
CA THR A 801 -35.84 -31.90 54.73
C THR A 801 -34.32 -32.02 54.64
N THR A 802 -33.48 -31.60 55.61
CA THR A 802 -33.12 -32.22 56.91
C THR A 802 -32.19 -33.45 56.87
N SER A 803 -30.96 -33.28 57.40
CA SER A 803 -29.98 -34.31 57.84
C SER A 803 -29.41 -35.25 56.76
N SER A 804 -28.14 -35.67 56.79
CA SER A 804 -27.28 -35.95 57.97
C SER A 804 -25.77 -35.76 57.69
N VAL A 805 -24.95 -35.83 58.75
CA VAL A 805 -23.49 -35.61 58.72
C VAL A 805 -22.75 -36.79 58.07
N GLY A 806 -21.77 -36.52 57.19
CA GLY A 806 -20.93 -37.59 56.63
C GLY A 806 -20.04 -37.29 55.41
N LYS A 807 -19.95 -36.05 54.89
CA LYS A 807 -19.24 -35.75 53.62
C LYS A 807 -18.16 -34.66 53.65
N GLU A 808 -17.66 -34.28 54.82
CA GLU A 808 -16.60 -33.25 54.91
C GLU A 808 -15.17 -33.80 54.71
N ALA A 809 -14.90 -35.05 55.09
CA ALA A 809 -13.59 -35.69 54.88
C ALA A 809 -13.25 -35.82 53.38
N ALA A 810 -14.22 -36.21 52.55
CA ALA A 810 -14.01 -36.38 51.11
C ALA A 810 -13.88 -35.03 50.36
N LYS A 811 -14.43 -33.94 50.88
CA LYS A 811 -14.42 -32.63 50.19
C LYS A 811 -13.05 -31.96 50.22
N ARG A 812 -12.28 -32.13 51.31
CA ARG A 812 -10.92 -31.58 51.44
C ARG A 812 -9.89 -32.19 50.50
N ALA A 813 -10.11 -33.43 50.04
CA ALA A 813 -9.26 -34.07 49.02
C ALA A 813 -9.56 -33.61 47.57
N ALA A 814 -10.68 -32.92 47.35
CA ALA A 814 -11.15 -32.52 46.01
C ALA A 814 -10.89 -31.03 45.67
N GLN A 815 -10.48 -30.21 46.65
CA GLN A 815 -10.20 -28.78 46.43
C GLN A 815 -8.73 -28.49 46.05
N ALA A 816 -7.88 -29.51 45.93
CA ALA A 816 -6.51 -29.39 45.41
C ALA A 816 -6.44 -29.39 43.86
N SER A 817 -7.53 -29.00 43.19
CA SER A 817 -7.57 -28.75 41.75
C SER A 817 -7.36 -27.26 41.50
N SER A 818 -6.12 -26.80 41.59
CA SER A 818 -5.75 -25.46 41.12
C SER A 818 -6.10 -25.33 39.64
N THR A 819 -6.96 -24.39 39.29
CA THR A 819 -7.22 -24.00 37.90
C THR A 819 -6.00 -23.24 37.39
N VAL A 820 -5.02 -23.98 36.90
CA VAL A 820 -3.80 -23.43 36.29
C VAL A 820 -4.19 -22.52 35.12
N PRO A 821 -3.69 -21.28 35.04
CA PRO A 821 -4.10 -20.34 34.01
C PRO A 821 -3.79 -20.81 32.59
N THR A 822 -4.66 -20.44 31.66
CA THR A 822 -4.46 -20.54 30.21
C THR A 822 -3.84 -19.24 29.69
N SER A 823 -3.32 -19.25 28.46
CA SER A 823 -2.76 -18.05 27.80
C SER A 823 -3.72 -16.85 27.84
N SER A 824 -5.02 -17.13 27.72
CA SER A 824 -6.13 -16.18 27.80
C SER A 824 -6.51 -15.70 29.20
N THR A 825 -6.00 -16.31 30.28
CA THR A 825 -6.26 -15.89 31.68
C THR A 825 -5.00 -15.37 32.38
N LEU A 826 -3.80 -15.69 31.88
CA LEU A 826 -2.54 -15.01 32.25
C LEU A 826 -2.61 -13.49 32.03
N THR A 827 -3.48 -13.03 31.13
CA THR A 827 -3.68 -11.62 30.78
C THR A 827 -4.83 -10.94 31.53
N GLN A 828 -5.51 -11.65 32.46
CA GLN A 828 -6.70 -11.15 33.19
C GLN A 828 -6.46 -10.93 34.69
N SER A 829 -5.27 -11.25 35.20
CA SER A 829 -4.90 -11.25 36.62
C SER A 829 -4.51 -9.87 37.20
N THR A 830 -5.36 -8.85 37.05
CA THR A 830 -5.20 -7.60 37.83
C THR A 830 -5.40 -7.84 39.33
N PRO A 831 -4.48 -7.38 40.22
CA PRO A 831 -4.58 -7.63 41.65
C PRO A 831 -5.70 -6.80 42.30
N THR A 832 -6.75 -7.47 42.78
CA THR A 832 -7.80 -6.84 43.58
C THR A 832 -7.30 -6.51 44.98
N SER A 833 -7.25 -5.23 45.33
CA SER A 833 -6.88 -4.75 46.67
C SER A 833 -7.99 -5.01 47.69
N SER A 834 -7.92 -6.13 48.42
CA SER A 834 -8.71 -6.35 49.63
C SER A 834 -7.99 -5.77 50.85
N GLU A 835 -8.61 -4.82 51.54
CA GLU A 835 -8.08 -4.26 52.79
C GLU A 835 -8.26 -5.24 53.96
N GLU A 836 -7.22 -6.00 54.31
CA GLU A 836 -7.08 -6.58 55.66
C GLU A 836 -5.67 -6.27 56.23
N SER A 837 -5.64 -5.82 57.48
CA SER A 837 -4.45 -5.24 58.11
C SER A 837 -3.78 -6.22 59.08
N VAL A 838 -2.65 -6.80 58.67
CA VAL A 838 -1.79 -7.60 59.56
C VAL A 838 -0.36 -7.05 59.50
N ALA A 839 0.05 -6.35 60.57
CA ALA A 839 1.41 -5.87 60.74
C ALA A 839 2.30 -6.95 61.39
N LEU A 840 3.52 -7.16 60.91
CA LEU A 840 4.52 -7.96 61.62
C LEU A 840 5.98 -7.58 61.29
N SER A 841 6.68 -7.10 62.32
CA SER A 841 8.14 -7.11 62.56
C SER A 841 9.11 -6.89 61.38
N ILE A 842 9.79 -5.74 61.41
CA ILE A 842 11.13 -5.57 60.84
C ILE A 842 12.10 -6.56 61.50
N ARG A 843 12.98 -7.19 60.69
CA ARG A 843 14.25 -7.77 61.16
C ARG A 843 15.41 -7.14 60.39
N THR A 844 16.27 -6.44 61.12
CA THR A 844 17.56 -5.92 60.65
C THR A 844 18.62 -7.02 60.71
N GLU A 845 19.69 -6.88 59.90
CA GLU A 845 21.05 -7.50 59.95
C GLU A 845 21.52 -7.87 58.51
N PRO A 846 22.80 -7.66 58.14
CA PRO A 846 23.60 -6.45 58.36
C PRO A 846 24.23 -5.92 57.05
N GLU A 847 24.89 -4.76 57.10
CA GLU A 847 25.60 -4.17 55.94
C GLU A 847 26.91 -4.92 55.60
N THR A 848 27.26 -4.99 54.31
CA THR A 848 28.60 -5.39 53.82
C THR A 848 29.01 -4.51 52.63
N ASP A 849 30.32 -4.24 52.50
CA ASP A 849 30.89 -3.17 51.68
C ASP A 849 30.64 -3.30 50.15
N PRO A 850 30.35 -2.19 49.42
CA PRO A 850 30.08 -2.22 47.99
C PRO A 850 31.37 -2.09 47.16
N THR A 851 32.06 -3.20 46.90
CA THR A 851 33.15 -3.26 45.90
C THR A 851 33.05 -4.45 44.94
N ASP A 852 33.39 -4.17 43.67
CA ASP A 852 33.45 -5.10 42.51
C ASP A 852 32.17 -5.90 42.16
N VAL A 853 31.11 -5.18 41.77
CA VAL A 853 30.07 -5.73 40.88
C VAL A 853 30.21 -5.08 39.50
N LYS A 854 30.76 -5.83 38.54
CA LYS A 854 30.76 -5.43 37.13
C LYS A 854 29.32 -5.36 36.59
N PRO A 855 28.97 -4.37 35.75
CA PRO A 855 27.68 -4.38 35.08
C PRO A 855 27.55 -5.64 34.22
N SER A 856 26.51 -6.44 34.49
CA SER A 856 26.14 -7.56 33.62
C SER A 856 25.69 -7.02 32.25
N PRO A 857 26.08 -7.64 31.13
CA PRO A 857 25.63 -7.21 29.81
C PRO A 857 24.09 -7.30 29.70
N PRO A 858 23.46 -6.50 28.81
CA PRO A 858 22.02 -6.55 28.58
C PRO A 858 21.56 -7.97 28.24
N ARG A 859 20.47 -8.40 28.89
CA ARG A 859 20.01 -9.79 28.83
C ARG A 859 19.26 -10.05 27.53
N ALA A 860 19.95 -10.62 26.54
CA ALA A 860 19.39 -10.97 25.24
C ALA A 860 18.06 -11.76 25.36
N VAL A 861 17.05 -11.28 24.65
CA VAL A 861 15.67 -11.80 24.66
C VAL A 861 15.58 -12.99 23.71
N LYS A 862 15.80 -14.19 24.23
CA LYS A 862 15.66 -15.43 23.45
C LYS A 862 14.20 -15.89 23.40
N PRO A 863 13.69 -16.39 22.26
CA PRO A 863 12.33 -16.91 22.18
C PRO A 863 12.11 -18.18 23.01
N MET A 864 10.88 -18.36 23.48
CA MET A 864 10.40 -19.61 24.05
C MET A 864 9.97 -20.58 22.94
N PHE A 865 10.57 -21.78 22.92
CA PHE A 865 10.17 -22.85 22.01
C PHE A 865 8.90 -23.55 22.52
N ILE A 866 7.75 -23.18 21.96
CA ILE A 866 6.43 -23.65 22.42
C ILE A 866 5.80 -24.65 21.44
N ARG A 867 4.77 -25.36 21.91
CA ARG A 867 3.76 -25.98 21.05
C ARG A 867 2.42 -25.31 21.33
N GLU A 868 1.42 -25.57 20.49
CA GLU A 868 0.06 -25.09 20.73
C GLU A 868 -0.99 -26.19 20.66
N GLY A 869 -2.14 -25.92 21.29
CA GLY A 869 -3.25 -26.86 21.35
C GLY A 869 -4.19 -26.84 20.14
N GLY A 870 -3.97 -25.91 19.20
CA GLY A 870 -4.66 -25.77 17.92
C GLY A 870 -4.10 -26.69 16.83
N SER A 871 -4.56 -26.49 15.59
CA SER A 871 -4.23 -27.30 14.41
C SER A 871 -4.26 -26.41 13.16
N ILE A 872 -3.30 -26.59 12.25
CA ILE A 872 -3.31 -26.02 10.89
C ILE A 872 -3.16 -27.21 9.94
N PRO A 873 -4.15 -27.56 9.09
CA PRO A 873 -4.04 -28.74 8.23
C PRO A 873 -2.84 -28.68 7.28
N THR A 874 -2.58 -27.49 6.74
CA THR A 874 -1.69 -27.27 5.61
C THR A 874 -0.20 -27.42 5.95
N ILE A 875 0.24 -27.16 7.19
CA ILE A 875 1.67 -27.21 7.56
C ILE A 875 2.29 -28.60 7.35
N ARG A 876 1.62 -29.65 7.83
CA ARG A 876 2.10 -31.03 7.72
C ARG A 876 1.96 -31.58 6.30
N PHE A 877 1.04 -31.03 5.50
CA PHE A 877 0.97 -31.30 4.07
C PHE A 877 2.17 -30.70 3.33
N LEU A 878 2.45 -29.39 3.48
CA LEU A 878 3.55 -28.72 2.78
C LEU A 878 4.91 -29.36 3.10
N GLU A 879 5.15 -29.70 4.37
CA GLU A 879 6.35 -30.41 4.85
C GLU A 879 6.50 -31.81 4.22
N LYS A 880 5.40 -32.56 4.06
CA LYS A 880 5.37 -33.87 3.38
C LYS A 880 5.57 -33.74 1.87
N GLU A 881 4.91 -32.77 1.23
CA GLU A 881 4.84 -32.63 -0.23
C GLU A 881 6.16 -32.08 -0.81
N PHE A 882 6.76 -31.06 -0.19
CA PHE A 882 8.04 -30.49 -0.62
C PHE A 882 9.27 -31.13 0.02
N SER A 883 9.10 -32.05 0.97
CA SER A 883 10.19 -32.64 1.78
C SER A 883 11.07 -31.60 2.51
N ALA A 884 10.47 -30.47 2.88
CA ALA A 884 11.15 -29.29 3.41
C ALA A 884 10.74 -29.01 4.87
N PRO A 885 11.68 -28.79 5.81
CA PRO A 885 11.36 -28.49 7.20
C PRO A 885 10.51 -27.22 7.34
N ALA A 886 9.44 -27.32 8.14
CA ALA A 886 8.57 -26.21 8.46
C ALA A 886 8.92 -25.54 9.80
N ALA A 887 8.58 -24.26 9.94
CA ALA A 887 8.52 -23.54 11.21
C ALA A 887 7.35 -22.54 11.22
N ASN A 888 6.70 -22.35 12.38
CA ASN A 888 5.62 -21.37 12.55
C ASN A 888 6.11 -20.25 13.49
N LEU A 889 6.03 -19.00 13.02
CA LEU A 889 6.47 -17.80 13.74
C LEU A 889 5.27 -17.07 14.38
N PRO A 890 5.19 -17.04 15.72
CA PRO A 890 4.17 -16.29 16.44
C PRO A 890 4.31 -14.77 16.25
N CYS A 891 3.44 -14.19 15.42
CA CYS A 891 3.39 -12.74 15.19
C CYS A 891 2.48 -12.00 16.17
N GLY A 892 1.36 -12.61 16.59
CA GLY A 892 0.42 -12.02 17.55
C GLY A 892 0.75 -12.35 19.02
N GLN A 893 0.28 -11.52 19.95
CA GLN A 893 0.44 -11.72 21.40
C GLN A 893 -0.80 -12.37 22.06
N ALA A 894 -0.68 -12.90 23.29
CA ALA A 894 -1.75 -13.68 23.93
C ALA A 894 -3.10 -12.94 24.08
N SER A 895 -3.09 -11.61 24.22
CA SER A 895 -4.30 -10.78 24.31
C SER A 895 -4.78 -10.16 22.99
N ASP A 896 -4.34 -10.66 21.83
CA ASP A 896 -4.75 -10.17 20.51
C ASP A 896 -6.14 -10.65 20.05
N ASN A 897 -6.75 -11.62 20.74
CA ASN A 897 -8.14 -12.10 20.50
C ASN A 897 -8.40 -12.61 19.06
N ALA A 898 -7.48 -13.38 18.48
CA ALA A 898 -7.67 -14.11 17.21
C ALA A 898 -8.95 -14.95 17.17
N HIS A 899 -9.59 -15.04 16.00
CA HIS A 899 -11.00 -15.41 15.75
C HIS A 899 -12.10 -14.74 16.63
N LEU A 900 -11.77 -14.11 17.76
CA LEU A 900 -12.72 -13.59 18.77
C LEU A 900 -13.12 -12.13 18.50
N ASP A 901 -13.89 -11.55 19.43
CA ASP A 901 -14.42 -10.19 19.33
C ASP A 901 -13.41 -9.15 19.85
N ASN A 902 -13.25 -8.04 19.11
CA ASN A 902 -12.18 -7.05 19.34
C ASN A 902 -10.77 -7.63 19.10
N GLU A 903 -10.64 -8.45 18.05
CA GLU A 903 -9.35 -8.83 17.50
C GLU A 903 -8.50 -7.59 17.22
N ARG A 904 -7.22 -7.69 17.58
CA ARG A 904 -6.23 -6.63 17.48
C ARG A 904 -4.84 -7.21 17.20
N MET A 905 -3.92 -6.33 16.81
CA MET A 905 -2.49 -6.65 16.77
C MET A 905 -1.71 -5.43 17.28
N ARG A 906 -0.70 -5.65 18.13
CA ARG A 906 0.21 -4.60 18.56
C ARG A 906 1.05 -4.09 17.38
N VAL A 907 1.11 -2.77 17.18
CA VAL A 907 1.85 -2.14 16.07
C VAL A 907 3.34 -2.54 16.08
N GLU A 908 3.92 -2.60 17.27
CA GLU A 908 5.31 -3.03 17.47
C GLU A 908 5.54 -4.49 17.02
N ASN A 909 4.62 -5.41 17.33
CA ASN A 909 4.69 -6.80 16.88
C ASN A 909 4.62 -6.93 15.36
N LEU A 910 3.75 -6.14 14.71
CA LEU A 910 3.66 -6.11 13.24
C LEU A 910 4.99 -5.65 12.61
N TYR A 911 5.61 -4.61 13.17
CA TYR A 911 6.88 -4.06 12.66
C TYR A 911 8.05 -5.01 12.95
N LYS A 912 8.12 -5.58 14.15
CA LYS A 912 9.12 -6.58 14.54
C LYS A 912 8.99 -7.87 13.74
N SER A 913 7.77 -8.26 13.34
CA SER A 913 7.57 -9.37 12.42
C SER A 913 8.21 -9.11 11.05
N ARG A 914 8.01 -7.92 10.47
CA ARG A 914 8.71 -7.51 9.23
C ARG A 914 10.23 -7.57 9.39
N GLU A 915 10.76 -7.10 10.51
CA GLU A 915 12.21 -7.19 10.82
C GLU A 915 12.68 -8.65 10.89
N ILE A 916 11.96 -9.54 11.59
CA ILE A 916 12.32 -10.97 11.70
C ILE A 916 12.31 -11.67 10.33
N PHE A 917 11.33 -11.39 9.47
CA PHE A 917 11.30 -11.92 8.09
C PHE A 917 12.43 -11.39 7.21
N ARG A 918 12.88 -10.16 7.46
CA ARG A 918 14.02 -9.53 6.76
C ARG A 918 15.36 -10.15 7.15
N GLU A 919 15.54 -10.50 8.41
CA GLU A 919 16.76 -11.17 8.89
C GLU A 919 16.79 -12.68 8.53
N THR A 920 15.65 -13.39 8.56
CA THR A 920 15.59 -14.81 8.14
C THR A 920 15.88 -15.03 6.65
N THR A 921 15.64 -14.02 5.80
CA THR A 921 15.99 -14.06 4.37
C THR A 921 17.43 -13.61 4.08
N PHE A 922 18.20 -13.23 5.11
CA PHE A 922 19.57 -12.70 5.00
C PHE A 922 20.69 -13.73 5.26
N VAL A 923 20.43 -14.78 6.05
CA VAL A 923 21.31 -15.91 6.47
C VAL A 923 22.82 -15.72 6.26
N SER A 924 23.53 -15.34 7.33
CA SER A 924 24.98 -15.08 7.34
C SER A 924 25.84 -16.21 6.74
N PRO A 925 26.94 -15.92 6.01
CA PRO A 925 27.83 -16.93 5.41
C PRO A 925 28.72 -17.72 6.42
N THR A 926 28.39 -17.72 7.71
CA THR A 926 29.25 -18.19 8.81
C THR A 926 29.09 -19.66 9.18
N LEU A 927 28.98 -20.56 8.19
CA LEU A 927 29.15 -22.00 8.36
C LEU A 927 30.08 -22.58 7.27
N VAL A 928 31.39 -22.45 7.49
CA VAL A 928 32.42 -23.16 6.71
C VAL A 928 32.96 -24.32 7.57
N PRO A 929 32.95 -25.58 7.10
CA PRO A 929 33.49 -26.70 7.85
C PRO A 929 35.01 -26.60 8.03
N PHE A 930 35.55 -27.20 9.09
CA PHE A 930 36.97 -27.17 9.43
C PHE A 930 37.85 -27.74 8.29
N GLY A 931 38.52 -26.86 7.55
CA GLY A 931 39.45 -27.19 6.47
C GLY A 931 40.66 -26.25 6.49
N SER A 932 41.87 -26.80 6.35
CA SER A 932 43.10 -26.02 6.49
C SER A 932 43.55 -25.38 5.18
N THR A 933 43.77 -24.06 5.17
CA THR A 933 45.02 -23.41 4.72
C THR A 933 44.98 -21.87 4.80
N LYS A 934 46.16 -21.28 5.04
CA LYS A 934 46.53 -19.87 4.81
C LYS A 934 47.75 -19.88 3.86
N PRO A 935 48.17 -18.76 3.24
CA PRO A 935 47.52 -17.45 3.08
C PRO A 935 47.57 -16.91 1.62
N ARG A 936 46.98 -15.74 1.36
CA ARG A 936 47.75 -14.57 0.88
C ARG A 936 46.98 -13.26 0.98
N VAL A 937 47.73 -12.15 0.99
CA VAL A 937 47.25 -10.77 0.98
C VAL A 937 47.63 -10.15 -0.36
N SER A 938 46.72 -9.38 -0.95
CA SER A 938 47.03 -8.40 -1.98
C SER A 938 46.06 -7.23 -1.84
N ALA A 939 46.55 -6.09 -1.36
CA ALA A 939 45.79 -4.84 -1.40
C ALA A 939 45.85 -4.26 -2.81
N ALA A 940 44.73 -3.74 -3.30
CA ALA A 940 44.66 -2.91 -4.49
C ALA A 940 43.75 -1.71 -4.18
N LEU A 941 44.34 -0.52 -4.09
CA LEU A 941 43.60 0.71 -4.34
C LEU A 941 43.46 0.84 -5.86
N ASP A 942 42.25 1.10 -6.36
CA ASP A 942 42.08 1.97 -7.53
C ASP A 942 41.09 3.06 -7.14
N SER A 943 41.35 4.27 -7.60
CA SER A 943 40.73 5.50 -7.14
C SER A 943 40.14 6.23 -8.33
N ARG A 944 38.80 6.23 -8.44
CA ARG A 944 38.07 6.99 -9.47
C ARG A 944 36.64 7.29 -9.02
N LEU A 945 36.47 8.40 -8.30
CA LEU A 945 35.17 9.04 -8.08
C LEU A 945 34.98 10.12 -9.17
N PRO A 946 33.90 10.08 -9.96
CA PRO A 946 33.52 11.19 -10.82
C PRO A 946 33.05 12.39 -9.98
N ILE A 947 33.44 13.60 -10.40
CA ILE A 947 33.03 14.84 -9.73
C ILE A 947 31.64 15.24 -10.24
N LEU A 948 30.65 15.31 -9.34
CA LEU A 948 29.36 15.93 -9.65
C LEU A 948 29.51 17.46 -9.69
N HIS A 949 29.44 18.04 -10.88
CA HIS A 949 29.26 19.48 -11.06
C HIS A 949 27.76 19.82 -10.99
N THR A 950 27.36 20.53 -9.94
CA THR A 950 26.03 21.15 -9.82
C THR A 950 26.07 22.60 -10.30
N GLY A 951 25.11 22.98 -11.16
CA GLY A 951 24.93 24.37 -11.61
C GLY A 951 24.17 25.21 -10.59
N PHE A 952 24.61 26.44 -10.36
CA PHE A 952 24.03 27.38 -9.39
C PHE A 952 23.08 28.37 -10.04
N ILE A 953 21.98 28.73 -9.35
CA ILE A 953 21.47 30.12 -9.33
C ILE A 953 21.08 30.53 -7.90
N TYR A 954 22.05 31.11 -7.19
CA TYR A 954 21.87 32.46 -6.65
C TYR A 954 23.23 33.15 -6.77
N ASN A 955 23.26 34.39 -7.24
CA ASN A 955 24.54 35.06 -7.50
C ASN A 955 25.23 35.48 -6.18
N ASP A 956 26.56 35.35 -6.18
CA ASP A 956 27.52 35.77 -5.16
C ASP A 956 27.56 34.99 -3.81
N ARG A 957 28.43 33.97 -3.79
CA ARG A 957 29.23 33.50 -2.63
C ARG A 957 28.49 33.06 -1.35
N SER A 958 27.97 31.83 -1.35
CA SER A 958 28.44 30.77 -0.42
C SER A 958 27.86 29.40 -0.80
N MET A 959 28.63 28.32 -0.59
CA MET A 959 28.17 26.94 -0.90
C MET A 959 27.13 26.38 0.08
N LEU A 960 26.74 27.12 1.12
CA LEU A 960 26.02 26.57 2.28
C LEU A 960 24.63 27.12 2.52
N ALA A 961 24.25 28.22 1.85
CA ALA A 961 22.85 28.67 1.85
C ALA A 961 21.85 27.55 1.49
N PRO A 962 22.13 26.61 0.55
CA PRO A 962 21.22 25.50 0.29
C PRO A 962 21.00 24.56 1.49
N VAL A 963 22.03 24.27 2.30
CA VAL A 963 21.89 23.32 3.43
C VAL A 963 21.00 23.89 4.52
N TYR A 964 21.16 25.19 4.83
CA TYR A 964 20.32 25.90 5.81
C TYR A 964 18.88 26.16 5.32
N VAL A 965 18.64 26.22 4.01
CA VAL A 965 17.30 26.49 3.44
C VAL A 965 16.50 25.22 3.14
N TYR A 966 17.13 24.17 2.60
CA TYR A 966 16.41 23.01 2.04
C TYR A 966 16.31 21.79 2.98
N ASN A 967 17.18 21.63 3.98
CA ASN A 967 17.14 20.48 4.91
C ASN A 967 16.38 20.73 6.22
N ILE A 968 16.12 21.99 6.58
CA ILE A 968 15.34 22.35 7.78
C ILE A 968 13.82 22.08 7.63
N PRO A 969 13.14 22.28 6.47
CA PRO A 969 11.67 22.22 6.35
C PRO A 969 10.97 20.96 6.89
N ILE A 970 11.57 19.76 6.75
CA ILE A 970 11.02 18.51 7.29
C ILE A 970 10.82 18.59 8.81
N TYR A 971 11.67 19.35 9.51
CA TYR A 971 11.59 19.57 10.95
C TYR A 971 10.65 20.73 11.34
N ILE A 972 10.18 21.56 10.40
CA ILE A 972 9.34 22.76 10.68
C ILE A 972 7.87 22.41 10.92
N ASP A 973 7.31 21.36 10.31
CA ASP A 973 5.92 20.94 10.57
C ASP A 973 5.77 20.38 12.00
N THR A 974 6.69 19.51 12.41
CA THR A 974 6.78 19.01 13.80
C THR A 974 6.88 20.18 14.78
N LEU A 975 7.66 21.21 14.41
CA LEU A 975 7.83 22.42 15.20
C LEU A 975 6.56 23.28 15.27
N THR A 976 5.76 23.32 14.20
CA THR A 976 4.49 24.08 14.13
C THR A 976 3.45 23.49 15.11
N LYS A 977 3.37 22.15 15.17
CA LYS A 977 2.55 21.43 16.15
C LYS A 977 3.06 21.64 17.59
N ALA A 978 4.37 21.56 17.83
CA ALA A 978 4.95 21.85 19.13
C ALA A 978 4.73 23.32 19.58
N ARG A 979 4.87 24.29 18.67
CA ARG A 979 4.61 25.73 18.90
C ARG A 979 3.21 25.97 19.44
N ALA A 980 2.18 25.31 18.90
CA ALA A 980 0.81 25.46 19.39
C ALA A 980 0.68 25.07 20.88
N PHE A 981 1.27 23.95 21.29
CA PHE A 981 1.29 23.52 22.69
C PHE A 981 2.16 24.42 23.59
N ILE A 982 3.29 24.92 23.09
CA ILE A 982 4.18 25.87 23.80
C ILE A 982 3.49 27.22 24.05
N LYS A 983 2.58 27.65 23.16
CA LYS A 983 1.80 28.89 23.28
C LYS A 983 0.42 28.72 23.92
N ASN A 984 0.18 27.64 24.67
CA ASN A 984 -1.12 27.33 25.28
C ASN A 984 -2.31 27.32 24.29
N GLY A 985 -2.07 26.91 23.04
CA GLY A 985 -3.05 26.88 21.95
C GLY A 985 -3.10 28.14 21.06
N HIS A 986 -2.39 29.22 21.41
CA HIS A 986 -2.46 30.49 20.68
C HIS A 986 -1.44 30.58 19.53
N ILE A 987 -1.91 30.48 18.28
CA ILE A 987 -1.07 30.66 17.08
C ILE A 987 -0.67 32.12 16.87
N LEU A 988 -1.64 33.02 17.04
CA LEU A 988 -1.47 34.48 17.06
C LEU A 988 -1.18 34.96 18.49
N HIS A 989 -0.38 36.01 18.61
CA HIS A 989 -0.05 36.59 19.91
C HIS A 989 -1.28 37.23 20.58
N PRO A 990 -1.50 37.07 21.91
CA PRO A 990 -2.71 37.57 22.58
C PRO A 990 -2.97 39.08 22.51
N SER A 991 -2.00 39.89 22.09
CA SER A 991 -2.16 41.33 21.86
C SER A 991 -2.78 41.69 20.50
N ILE A 992 -2.94 40.73 19.58
CA ILE A 992 -3.47 40.96 18.24
C ILE A 992 -4.98 40.67 18.21
N PRO A 993 -5.84 41.64 17.85
CA PRO A 993 -7.29 41.52 17.97
C PRO A 993 -7.90 40.71 16.81
N THR A 994 -8.01 39.39 16.98
CA THR A 994 -8.48 38.44 15.95
C THR A 994 -9.85 38.74 15.33
N LYS A 995 -10.73 39.47 16.03
CA LYS A 995 -12.10 39.79 15.57
C LYS A 995 -12.17 40.73 14.37
N ASN A 996 -11.13 41.54 14.14
CA ASN A 996 -11.16 42.62 13.15
C ASN A 996 -10.23 42.37 11.96
N ILE A 997 -9.51 41.24 11.93
CA ILE A 997 -8.62 40.87 10.82
C ILE A 997 -9.47 40.51 9.59
N THR A 998 -9.12 41.09 8.44
CA THR A 998 -9.74 40.85 7.13
C THR A 998 -8.72 40.33 6.09
N ALA A 999 -7.44 40.67 6.23
CA ALA A 999 -6.36 40.22 5.36
C ALA A 999 -5.07 39.86 6.14
N VAL A 1000 -4.45 38.72 5.83
CA VAL A 1000 -3.17 38.26 6.40
C VAL A 1000 -2.17 37.88 5.30
N ALA A 1001 -0.91 38.28 5.48
CA ALA A 1001 0.23 37.76 4.71
C ALA A 1001 1.18 36.95 5.61
N ASP A 1002 1.81 35.91 5.06
CA ASP A 1002 2.84 35.10 5.71
C ASP A 1002 4.11 35.08 4.84
N LEU A 1003 5.23 35.58 5.37
CA LEU A 1003 6.51 35.67 4.67
C LEU A 1003 7.46 34.57 5.14
N GLY A 1004 8.00 33.79 4.20
CA GLY A 1004 8.66 32.52 4.49
C GLY A 1004 7.62 31.43 4.79
N THR A 1005 6.57 31.37 3.96
CA THR A 1005 5.42 30.51 4.22
C THR A 1005 5.74 29.01 4.05
N GLY A 1006 6.72 28.67 3.22
CA GLY A 1006 7.11 27.30 2.89
C GLY A 1006 5.94 26.50 2.31
N THR A 1007 5.50 25.47 3.03
CA THR A 1007 4.35 24.63 2.69
C THR A 1007 2.98 25.29 2.88
N GLY A 1008 2.92 26.50 3.46
CA GLY A 1008 1.66 27.22 3.69
C GLY A 1008 0.80 26.73 4.87
N ILE A 1009 1.20 25.66 5.58
CA ILE A 1009 0.44 25.07 6.70
C ILE A 1009 0.07 26.10 7.79
N TRP A 1010 0.91 27.12 8.01
CA TRP A 1010 0.59 28.19 8.97
C TRP A 1010 -0.63 29.02 8.54
N LEU A 1011 -0.81 29.25 7.24
CA LEU A 1011 -1.99 29.95 6.70
C LEU A 1011 -3.26 29.09 6.83
N GLU A 1012 -3.15 27.77 6.71
CA GLU A 1012 -4.28 26.88 7.02
C GLU A 1012 -4.66 26.91 8.51
N ASP A 1013 -3.67 26.88 9.40
CA ASP A 1013 -3.93 26.87 10.84
C ASP A 1013 -4.41 28.23 11.37
N VAL A 1014 -3.89 29.35 10.86
CA VAL A 1014 -4.44 30.68 11.21
C VAL A 1014 -5.86 30.86 10.69
N ALA A 1015 -6.20 30.29 9.51
CA ALA A 1015 -7.58 30.30 8.99
C ALA A 1015 -8.58 29.64 9.95
N LYS A 1016 -8.17 28.59 10.67
CA LYS A 1016 -8.99 27.88 11.66
C LYS A 1016 -9.18 28.69 12.96
N CYS A 1017 -8.30 29.66 13.25
CA CYS A 1017 -8.32 30.48 14.46
C CYS A 1017 -8.98 31.86 14.29
N LEU A 1018 -9.24 32.31 13.06
CA LEU A 1018 -9.90 33.59 12.80
C LEU A 1018 -11.43 33.42 12.78
N PRO A 1019 -12.20 34.29 13.45
CA PRO A 1019 -13.65 34.15 13.59
C PRO A 1019 -14.45 34.54 12.34
N ASN A 1020 -13.78 34.91 11.25
CA ASN A 1020 -14.39 35.31 9.99
C ASN A 1020 -13.87 34.42 8.85
N ASN A 1021 -14.76 33.61 8.29
CA ASN A 1021 -14.46 32.69 7.19
C ASN A 1021 -14.05 33.39 5.87
N LEU A 1022 -14.31 34.69 5.73
CA LEU A 1022 -14.03 35.46 4.51
C LEU A 1022 -12.65 36.16 4.52
N VAL A 1023 -11.76 35.84 5.46
CA VAL A 1023 -10.41 36.43 5.53
C VAL A 1023 -9.59 36.08 4.28
N TYR A 1024 -9.04 37.12 3.65
CA TYR A 1024 -8.04 37.01 2.60
C TYR A 1024 -6.69 36.58 3.20
N LEU A 1025 -6.09 35.54 2.63
CA LEU A 1025 -4.82 34.98 3.07
C LEU A 1025 -3.88 34.94 1.86
N HIS A 1026 -2.60 35.22 2.06
CA HIS A 1026 -1.58 35.15 1.02
C HIS A 1026 -0.25 34.66 1.61
N GLY A 1027 0.39 33.71 0.95
CA GLY A 1027 1.73 33.24 1.33
C GLY A 1027 2.81 33.72 0.36
N PHE A 1028 3.94 34.17 0.88
CA PHE A 1028 5.10 34.55 0.08
C PHE A 1028 6.30 33.69 0.49
N ASP A 1029 7.07 33.24 -0.50
CA ASP A 1029 8.33 32.52 -0.26
C ASP A 1029 9.34 32.81 -1.38
N ILE A 1030 10.63 32.66 -1.12
CA ILE A 1030 11.68 32.85 -2.13
C ILE A 1030 11.71 31.70 -3.16
N SER A 1031 11.01 30.59 -2.90
CA SER A 1031 10.87 29.48 -3.84
C SER A 1031 9.51 28.78 -3.77
N SER A 1032 8.97 28.41 -4.94
CA SER A 1032 7.79 27.55 -5.04
C SER A 1032 8.06 26.08 -4.74
N ALA A 1033 9.31 25.68 -4.46
CA ALA A 1033 9.72 24.29 -4.25
C ALA A 1033 9.04 23.57 -3.07
N GLN A 1034 8.37 24.31 -2.18
CA GLN A 1034 7.59 23.75 -1.05
C GLN A 1034 6.07 23.89 -1.22
N TYR A 1035 5.58 24.51 -2.30
CA TYR A 1035 4.15 24.79 -2.45
C TYR A 1035 3.34 23.50 -2.71
N PRO A 1036 2.10 23.38 -2.20
CA PRO A 1036 1.16 22.39 -2.69
C PRO A 1036 0.95 22.53 -4.21
N SER A 1037 0.69 21.40 -4.87
CA SER A 1037 0.58 21.30 -6.34
C SER A 1037 -0.55 22.17 -6.90
N GLY A 1038 -0.18 23.37 -7.37
CA GLY A 1038 -1.10 24.38 -7.89
C GLY A 1038 -0.73 25.83 -7.54
N SER A 1039 0.27 26.07 -6.67
CA SER A 1039 0.61 27.40 -6.14
C SER A 1039 -0.52 28.09 -5.36
N GLU A 1040 -1.53 27.32 -4.95
CA GLU A 1040 -2.57 27.75 -4.02
C GLU A 1040 -2.88 26.63 -3.01
N ILE A 1041 -3.27 26.98 -1.80
CA ILE A 1041 -3.76 26.02 -0.80
C ILE A 1041 -5.28 25.86 -0.94
N PRO A 1042 -5.81 24.67 -1.25
CA PRO A 1042 -7.24 24.46 -1.45
C PRO A 1042 -8.02 24.48 -0.12
N ARG A 1043 -8.96 25.42 0.03
CA ARG A 1043 -9.87 25.48 1.21
C ARG A 1043 -11.28 25.01 0.85
N PRO A 1044 -11.78 23.87 1.35
CA PRO A 1044 -13.15 23.44 1.12
C PRO A 1044 -14.17 24.51 1.54
N GLY A 1045 -15.08 24.88 0.63
CA GLY A 1045 -16.14 25.87 0.87
C GLY A 1045 -15.69 27.34 0.89
N HIS A 1046 -14.42 27.65 0.59
CA HIS A 1046 -13.87 29.00 0.66
C HIS A 1046 -12.93 29.26 -0.53
N ASN A 1047 -12.53 30.52 -0.75
CA ASN A 1047 -11.51 30.83 -1.76
C ASN A 1047 -10.17 30.18 -1.37
N PRO A 1048 -9.41 29.63 -2.34
CA PRO A 1048 -8.08 29.09 -2.08
C PRO A 1048 -7.12 30.19 -1.58
N ILE A 1049 -5.98 29.77 -1.03
CA ILE A 1049 -4.95 30.67 -0.49
C ILE A 1049 -3.83 30.78 -1.53
N PRO A 1050 -3.68 31.91 -2.26
CA PRO A 1050 -2.59 32.08 -3.22
C PRO A 1050 -1.22 32.10 -2.55
N LEU A 1051 -0.23 31.50 -3.22
CA LEU A 1051 1.17 31.46 -2.84
C LEU A 1051 2.04 32.06 -3.97
N SER A 1052 2.78 33.12 -3.67
CA SER A 1052 3.56 33.88 -4.66
C SER A 1052 5.06 33.83 -4.38
N VAL A 1053 5.85 33.52 -5.41
CA VAL A 1053 7.31 33.49 -5.31
C VAL A 1053 7.84 34.93 -5.27
N HIS A 1054 8.39 35.34 -4.12
CA HIS A 1054 8.95 36.67 -3.89
C HIS A 1054 10.09 36.65 -2.89
N ASP A 1055 11.21 37.29 -3.23
CA ASP A 1055 12.34 37.52 -2.31
C ASP A 1055 12.05 38.74 -1.43
N ALA A 1056 11.83 38.53 -0.12
CA ALA A 1056 11.52 39.57 0.85
C ALA A 1056 12.63 40.63 1.03
N LEU A 1057 13.83 40.46 0.45
CA LEU A 1057 14.84 41.51 0.34
C LEU A 1057 14.48 42.59 -0.70
N HIS A 1058 13.60 42.27 -1.65
CA HIS A 1058 13.12 43.20 -2.68
C HIS A 1058 11.72 43.75 -2.30
N PRO A 1059 11.39 45.01 -2.66
CA PRO A 1059 10.04 45.56 -2.47
C PRO A 1059 8.98 44.67 -3.13
N PHE A 1060 7.82 44.56 -2.50
CA PHE A 1060 6.73 43.71 -2.98
C PHE A 1060 6.02 44.34 -4.20
N PRO A 1061 5.20 43.56 -4.93
CA PRO A 1061 4.34 44.11 -5.97
C PRO A 1061 3.31 45.09 -5.38
N THR A 1062 3.04 46.21 -6.05
CA THR A 1062 2.31 47.35 -5.45
C THR A 1062 0.84 47.05 -5.16
N GLU A 1063 0.25 46.04 -5.79
CA GLU A 1063 -1.07 45.47 -5.50
C GLU A 1063 -1.19 44.76 -4.13
N HIS A 1064 -0.07 44.63 -3.41
CA HIS A 1064 0.01 44.10 -2.05
C HIS A 1064 0.31 45.17 -0.99
N HIS A 1065 0.63 46.41 -1.39
CA HIS A 1065 0.99 47.48 -0.46
C HIS A 1065 -0.23 48.03 0.29
N GLY A 1066 -0.09 48.24 1.60
CA GLY A 1066 -1.16 48.76 2.46
C GLY A 1066 -2.39 47.86 2.60
N ARG A 1067 -2.28 46.57 2.23
CA ARG A 1067 -3.41 45.65 2.04
C ARG A 1067 -3.74 44.78 3.25
N TYR A 1068 -2.78 44.55 4.14
CA TYR A 1068 -2.90 43.49 5.16
C TYR A 1068 -3.08 44.06 6.59
N ASP A 1069 -4.04 43.52 7.33
CA ASP A 1069 -4.22 43.79 8.78
C ASP A 1069 -3.09 43.15 9.61
N LEU A 1070 -2.54 42.04 9.12
CA LEU A 1070 -1.50 41.25 9.77
C LEU A 1070 -0.46 40.77 8.75
N VAL A 1071 0.82 40.97 9.05
CA VAL A 1071 1.95 40.31 8.39
C VAL A 1071 2.63 39.42 9.43
N HIS A 1072 2.75 38.13 9.11
CA HIS A 1072 3.51 37.15 9.89
C HIS A 1072 4.83 36.83 9.18
N ILE A 1073 5.88 36.62 9.95
CA ILE A 1073 7.22 36.24 9.46
C ILE A 1073 7.77 35.17 10.38
N ARG A 1074 8.34 34.09 9.84
CA ARG A 1074 8.90 33.00 10.67
C ARG A 1074 10.23 32.44 10.14
N LEU A 1075 11.12 32.11 11.08
CA LEU A 1075 12.31 31.26 10.87
C LEU A 1075 13.32 31.76 9.81
N LEU A 1076 13.34 33.06 9.50
CA LEU A 1076 14.26 33.63 8.52
C LEU A 1076 15.70 33.80 9.07
N THR A 1077 15.93 33.51 10.36
CA THR A 1077 17.25 33.49 11.02
C THR A 1077 18.33 32.78 10.22
N ALA A 1078 17.98 31.69 9.52
CA ALA A 1078 18.91 30.86 8.77
C ALA A 1078 19.34 31.44 7.41
N GLY A 1079 18.63 32.46 6.89
CA GLY A 1079 18.90 33.09 5.60
C GLY A 1079 19.39 34.54 5.67
N LEU A 1080 19.07 35.29 6.74
CA LEU A 1080 19.32 36.74 6.83
C LEU A 1080 20.67 37.09 7.46
N LYS A 1081 21.43 37.96 6.78
CA LYS A 1081 22.64 38.60 7.31
C LYS A 1081 22.23 39.79 8.19
N TYR A 1082 23.12 40.25 9.08
CA TYR A 1082 22.80 41.28 10.09
C TYR A 1082 22.13 42.56 9.55
N LYS A 1083 22.49 42.99 8.33
CA LYS A 1083 21.92 44.17 7.66
C LYS A 1083 20.51 43.91 7.09
N ASP A 1084 20.23 42.67 6.67
CA ASP A 1084 19.09 42.32 5.81
C ASP A 1084 17.75 42.42 6.57
N TYR A 1085 17.77 42.19 7.89
CA TYR A 1085 16.63 42.38 8.80
C TYR A 1085 15.98 43.77 8.70
N ALA A 1086 16.76 44.82 8.40
CA ALA A 1086 16.22 46.16 8.21
C ALA A 1086 15.40 46.27 6.91
N THR A 1087 15.91 45.68 5.83
CA THR A 1087 15.27 45.66 4.51
C THR A 1087 13.99 44.81 4.52
N VAL A 1088 14.05 43.61 5.08
CA VAL A 1088 12.86 42.75 5.24
C VAL A 1088 11.79 43.44 6.09
N LEU A 1089 12.18 44.14 7.16
CA LEU A 1089 11.23 44.86 8.00
C LEU A 1089 10.52 46.00 7.24
N GLU A 1090 11.25 46.80 6.47
CA GLU A 1090 10.63 47.92 5.73
C GLU A 1090 9.73 47.40 4.60
N ASN A 1091 10.18 46.40 3.83
CA ASN A 1091 9.35 45.74 2.81
C ASN A 1091 8.07 45.11 3.42
N ALA A 1092 8.19 44.44 4.58
CA ALA A 1092 7.04 43.90 5.32
C ALA A 1092 6.13 44.98 5.92
N ARG A 1093 6.67 46.15 6.25
CA ARG A 1093 5.92 47.32 6.73
C ARG A 1093 5.10 47.95 5.60
N GLU A 1094 5.60 47.97 4.37
CA GLU A 1094 4.85 48.45 3.20
C GLU A 1094 3.59 47.62 2.92
N LEU A 1095 3.62 46.30 3.14
CA LEU A 1095 2.46 45.41 3.02
C LEU A 1095 1.34 45.74 4.04
N LEU A 1096 1.69 46.19 5.24
CA LEU A 1096 0.73 46.49 6.30
C LEU A 1096 -0.10 47.73 6.00
N MET A 1097 -1.41 47.64 6.20
CA MET A 1097 -2.27 48.83 6.26
C MET A 1097 -1.90 49.73 7.47
N PRO A 1098 -2.26 51.02 7.47
CA PRO A 1098 -2.12 51.87 8.65
C PRO A 1098 -2.82 51.22 9.86
N ASN A 1099 -2.16 51.20 11.03
CA ASN A 1099 -2.57 50.47 12.24
C ASN A 1099 -2.55 48.92 12.18
N GLY A 1100 -2.08 48.30 11.10
CA GLY A 1100 -1.88 46.85 11.00
C GLY A 1100 -0.78 46.31 11.93
N TYR A 1101 -0.73 44.98 12.11
CA TYR A 1101 0.15 44.28 13.05
C TYR A 1101 1.23 43.46 12.34
N LEU A 1102 2.46 43.55 12.80
CA LEU A 1102 3.54 42.62 12.48
C LEU A 1102 3.66 41.57 13.59
N GLN A 1103 3.78 40.29 13.25
CA GLN A 1103 4.16 39.20 14.16
C GLN A 1103 5.36 38.44 13.58
N TRP A 1104 6.56 38.72 14.07
CA TRP A 1104 7.80 38.07 13.62
C TRP A 1104 8.29 37.09 14.69
N GLU A 1105 8.50 35.84 14.29
CA GLU A 1105 8.91 34.74 15.15
C GLU A 1105 10.25 34.12 14.73
N GLU A 1106 11.21 34.07 15.65
CA GLU A 1106 12.51 33.46 15.40
C GLU A 1106 12.90 32.50 16.52
N VAL A 1107 13.66 31.47 16.17
CA VAL A 1107 14.29 30.56 17.13
C VAL A 1107 15.38 31.33 17.88
N ASP A 1108 15.38 31.21 19.20
CA ASP A 1108 16.43 31.79 20.03
C ASP A 1108 17.66 30.88 20.01
N HIS A 1109 18.88 31.45 20.03
CA HIS A 1109 20.12 30.69 20.14
C HIS A 1109 20.20 29.74 21.36
N THR A 1110 19.36 29.98 22.37
CA THR A 1110 19.16 29.11 23.54
C THR A 1110 18.27 27.89 23.29
N ALA A 1111 17.69 27.73 22.10
CA ALA A 1111 16.86 26.58 21.70
C ALA A 1111 17.67 25.27 21.49
N PHE A 1112 18.96 25.30 21.80
CA PHE A 1112 19.90 24.18 21.76
C PHE A 1112 20.61 23.98 23.11
N CYS A 1113 20.05 24.53 24.19
CA CYS A 1113 20.58 24.38 25.55
C CYS A 1113 19.83 23.27 26.31
N THR A 1114 20.30 22.93 27.51
CA THR A 1114 19.50 22.15 28.48
C THR A 1114 19.33 22.91 29.79
N ASN A 1115 18.37 22.51 30.61
CA ASN A 1115 18.13 23.09 31.94
C ASN A 1115 19.15 22.64 33.02
N SER A 1116 20.17 21.85 32.66
CA SER A 1116 21.21 21.38 33.58
C SER A 1116 22.38 22.37 33.64
N VAL A 1117 22.94 22.55 34.83
CA VAL A 1117 24.08 23.44 35.09
C VAL A 1117 25.10 22.68 35.94
N PRO A 1118 26.36 22.51 35.49
CA PRO A 1118 26.91 22.94 34.21
C PRO A 1118 26.28 22.22 33.01
N GLU A 1119 26.34 22.88 31.85
CA GLU A 1119 25.87 22.30 30.58
C GLU A 1119 26.85 21.22 30.08
N ASN A 1120 26.32 20.22 29.38
CA ASN A 1120 27.13 19.14 28.82
C ASN A 1120 28.06 19.64 27.68
N PRO A 1121 29.36 19.29 27.71
CA PRO A 1121 30.32 19.70 26.68
C PRO A 1121 29.94 19.36 25.24
N ALA A 1122 29.27 18.23 24.98
CA ALA A 1122 28.80 17.85 23.66
C ALA A 1122 27.80 18.87 23.10
N ILE A 1123 26.85 19.29 23.94
CA ILE A 1123 25.80 20.27 23.61
C ILE A 1123 26.42 21.64 23.38
N THR A 1124 27.33 22.05 24.26
CA THR A 1124 28.11 23.28 24.10
C THR A 1124 28.88 23.28 22.78
N ARG A 1125 29.49 22.15 22.39
CA ARG A 1125 30.23 21.98 21.13
C ARG A 1125 29.33 22.03 19.91
N LEU A 1126 28.25 21.24 19.85
CA LEU A 1126 27.27 21.23 18.76
C LEU A 1126 26.75 22.65 18.48
N ARG A 1127 26.36 23.38 19.54
CA ARG A 1127 25.92 24.78 19.45
C ARG A 1127 27.05 25.73 18.98
N GLN A 1128 28.28 25.54 19.45
CA GLN A 1128 29.44 26.35 19.03
C GLN A 1128 29.76 26.19 17.54
N SER A 1129 29.72 24.96 17.00
CA SER A 1129 29.96 24.73 15.57
C SER A 1129 28.92 25.44 14.69
N VAL A 1130 27.62 25.37 15.03
CA VAL A 1130 26.55 26.07 14.27
C VAL A 1130 26.72 27.58 14.35
N ILE A 1131 26.92 28.15 15.56
CA ILE A 1131 27.11 29.60 15.74
C ILE A 1131 28.37 30.08 15.00
N GLY A 1132 29.46 29.31 15.06
CA GLY A 1132 30.71 29.60 14.36
C GLY A 1132 30.56 29.60 12.84
N ALA A 1133 29.80 28.64 12.28
CA ALA A 1133 29.50 28.58 10.86
C ALA A 1133 28.60 29.75 10.40
N MET A 1134 27.53 30.06 11.15
CA MET A 1134 26.66 31.21 10.86
C MET A 1134 27.46 32.53 10.82
N LEU A 1135 28.31 32.77 11.82
CA LEU A 1135 29.14 33.98 11.87
C LEU A 1135 30.18 34.03 10.73
N LYS A 1136 30.79 32.89 10.35
CA LYS A 1136 31.67 32.82 9.17
C LYS A 1136 30.94 33.10 7.85
N LEU A 1137 29.64 32.79 7.76
CA LEU A 1137 28.78 33.05 6.60
C LEU A 1137 28.15 34.47 6.61
N GLY A 1138 28.38 35.26 7.67
CA GLY A 1138 27.78 36.58 7.85
C GLY A 1138 26.30 36.59 8.28
N LEU A 1139 25.75 35.41 8.60
CA LEU A 1139 24.41 35.24 9.17
C LEU A 1139 24.40 35.67 10.65
N TRP A 1140 23.23 36.03 11.17
CA TRP A 1140 23.11 36.53 12.54
C TRP A 1140 22.39 35.54 13.49
N PRO A 1141 23.10 34.90 14.44
CA PRO A 1141 22.51 33.87 15.31
C PRO A 1141 21.63 34.41 16.45
N PHE A 1142 21.65 35.72 16.74
CA PHE A 1142 20.86 36.34 17.82
C PHE A 1142 19.62 37.07 17.27
N ALA A 1143 18.87 36.41 16.40
CA ALA A 1143 17.78 37.03 15.63
C ALA A 1143 16.63 37.61 16.48
N PRO A 1144 16.10 36.97 17.54
CA PRO A 1144 15.04 37.56 18.36
C PRO A 1144 15.34 38.94 18.96
N GLN A 1145 16.61 39.20 19.27
CA GLN A 1145 17.06 40.52 19.72
C GLN A 1145 17.08 41.49 18.54
N ARG A 1146 17.70 41.10 17.41
CA ARG A 1146 17.81 41.92 16.21
C ARG A 1146 16.44 42.35 15.66
N VAL A 1147 15.49 41.41 15.60
CA VAL A 1147 14.10 41.67 15.17
C VAL A 1147 13.44 42.72 16.07
N HIS A 1148 13.48 42.54 17.40
CA HIS A 1148 12.97 43.52 18.35
C HIS A 1148 13.59 44.90 18.14
N ASP A 1149 14.92 44.98 18.02
CA ASP A 1149 15.64 46.25 17.89
C ASP A 1149 15.38 46.95 16.54
N GLN A 1150 15.02 46.20 15.49
CA GLN A 1150 14.56 46.79 14.23
C GLN A 1150 13.08 47.21 14.29
N VAL A 1151 12.19 46.42 14.89
CA VAL A 1151 10.78 46.83 15.08
C VAL A 1151 10.69 48.09 15.96
N SER A 1152 11.54 48.21 16.98
CA SER A 1152 11.67 49.43 17.81
C SER A 1152 12.20 50.66 17.08
N ALA A 1153 12.94 50.49 15.98
CA ALA A 1153 13.44 51.59 15.16
C ALA A 1153 12.55 51.90 13.93
N GLY A 1154 11.87 50.89 13.39
CA GLY A 1154 11.16 50.91 12.10
C GLY A 1154 9.75 51.49 12.13
N GLY A 1155 9.44 52.42 13.04
CA GLY A 1155 8.13 53.09 13.04
C GLY A 1155 6.95 52.20 13.44
N PHE A 1156 7.11 51.35 14.45
CA PHE A 1156 6.03 50.60 15.08
C PHE A 1156 5.74 51.13 16.51
N ARG A 1157 4.49 50.97 16.96
CA ARG A 1157 4.02 51.20 18.34
C ARG A 1157 3.50 49.89 18.96
N ASP A 1158 3.07 49.97 20.22
CA ASP A 1158 2.49 48.85 20.99
C ASP A 1158 3.39 47.59 21.03
N ILE A 1159 4.72 47.80 20.95
CA ILE A 1159 5.71 46.73 20.73
C ILE A 1159 5.81 45.80 21.95
N GLN A 1160 5.78 44.50 21.70
CA GLN A 1160 5.90 43.45 22.72
C GLN A 1160 6.82 42.35 22.22
N ARG A 1161 7.77 41.91 23.06
CA ARG A 1161 8.54 40.69 22.82
C ARG A 1161 8.31 39.69 23.95
N VAL A 1162 7.92 38.48 23.59
CA VAL A 1162 7.71 37.36 24.51
C VAL A 1162 8.58 36.19 24.07
N THR A 1163 9.35 35.63 25.00
CA THR A 1163 10.07 34.37 24.76
C THR A 1163 9.21 33.22 25.28
N TYR A 1164 8.75 32.38 24.37
CA TYR A 1164 8.02 31.15 24.70
C TYR A 1164 9.01 29.98 24.82
N THR A 1165 8.83 29.10 25.81
CA THR A 1165 9.77 28.01 26.10
C THR A 1165 9.05 26.68 26.29
N ALA A 1166 9.71 25.58 25.93
CA ALA A 1166 9.22 24.22 26.20
C ALA A 1166 9.32 23.81 27.69
N VAL A 1167 9.98 24.60 28.55
CA VAL A 1167 10.11 24.29 29.98
C VAL A 1167 8.76 24.33 30.68
N GLY A 1168 8.45 23.26 31.42
CA GLY A 1168 7.24 23.13 32.23
C GLY A 1168 6.09 22.35 31.57
N ASN A 1169 6.18 22.05 30.27
CA ASN A 1169 5.18 21.25 29.56
C ASN A 1169 5.73 19.85 29.23
N GLU A 1170 5.25 18.82 29.91
CA GLU A 1170 5.86 17.48 29.85
C GLU A 1170 5.52 16.71 28.56
N GLY A 1171 4.33 16.94 28.00
CA GLY A 1171 3.85 16.24 26.80
C GLY A 1171 4.66 16.52 25.54
N ILE A 1172 5.47 17.58 25.54
CA ILE A 1172 6.34 17.96 24.41
C ILE A 1172 7.81 17.55 24.59
N ARG A 1173 8.21 16.95 25.74
CA ARG A 1173 9.63 16.61 26.02
C ARG A 1173 10.28 15.80 24.90
N GLY A 1174 9.66 14.69 24.51
CA GLY A 1174 10.17 13.80 23.46
C GLY A 1174 10.13 14.40 22.05
N ILE A 1175 9.23 15.37 21.81
CA ILE A 1175 9.16 16.10 20.54
C ILE A 1175 10.33 17.09 20.45
N SER A 1176 10.57 17.86 21.51
CA SER A 1176 11.67 18.81 21.62
C SER A 1176 13.04 18.15 21.48
N GLN A 1177 13.25 16.99 22.11
CA GLN A 1177 14.50 16.22 22.00
C GLN A 1177 14.74 15.73 20.56
N LYS A 1178 13.76 15.03 19.97
CA LYS A 1178 13.87 14.53 18.58
C LYS A 1178 14.06 15.65 17.56
N TRP A 1179 13.43 16.81 17.78
CA TRP A 1179 13.61 17.98 16.93
C TRP A 1179 15.04 18.54 17.01
N VAL A 1180 15.60 18.76 18.21
CA VAL A 1180 16.99 19.25 18.35
C VAL A 1180 17.98 18.25 17.78
N ALA A 1181 17.83 16.94 18.05
CA ALA A 1181 18.68 15.91 17.49
C ALA A 1181 18.66 15.90 15.95
N GLY A 1182 17.48 16.03 15.33
CA GLY A 1182 17.33 16.13 13.87
C GLY A 1182 17.95 17.39 13.27
N VAL A 1183 17.76 18.55 13.90
CA VAL A 1183 18.38 19.81 13.48
C VAL A 1183 19.90 19.75 13.60
N MET A 1184 20.45 19.13 14.65
CA MET A 1184 21.90 18.96 14.79
C MET A 1184 22.48 18.03 13.72
N ARG A 1185 21.83 16.89 13.43
CA ARG A 1185 22.21 15.99 12.33
C ARG A 1185 22.19 16.69 10.96
N ALA A 1186 21.26 17.61 10.74
CA ALA A 1186 21.15 18.37 9.49
C ALA A 1186 22.20 19.49 9.35
N LEU A 1187 22.44 20.26 10.42
CA LEU A 1187 23.24 21.50 10.33
C LEU A 1187 24.69 21.36 10.76
N VAL A 1188 25.01 20.51 11.74
CA VAL A 1188 26.35 20.44 12.32
C VAL A 1188 27.40 19.87 11.36
N PRO A 1189 27.13 18.83 10.53
CA PRO A 1189 28.16 18.28 9.64
C PRO A 1189 28.70 19.32 8.65
N ALA A 1190 27.78 20.08 8.04
CA ALA A 1190 28.13 21.20 7.17
C ALA A 1190 28.81 22.34 7.96
N SER A 1191 28.32 22.65 9.16
CA SER A 1191 28.91 23.67 10.03
C SER A 1191 30.37 23.36 10.38
N MET A 1192 30.71 22.10 10.68
CA MET A 1192 32.07 21.67 11.03
C MET A 1192 33.06 21.80 9.86
N VAL A 1193 32.61 21.61 8.62
CA VAL A 1193 33.43 21.86 7.43
C VAL A 1193 33.69 23.37 7.26
N VAL A 1194 32.71 24.22 7.57
CA VAL A 1194 32.86 25.69 7.54
C VAL A 1194 33.75 26.22 8.66
N THR A 1195 33.61 25.73 9.89
CA THR A 1195 34.47 26.11 11.01
C THR A 1195 35.91 25.63 10.80
N GLY A 1196 36.09 24.52 10.07
CA GLY A 1196 37.39 23.88 9.84
C GLY A 1196 37.70 22.76 10.84
N GLU A 1197 36.68 22.28 11.55
CA GLU A 1197 36.74 21.17 12.51
C GLU A 1197 36.77 19.80 11.83
N ALA A 1198 36.32 19.70 10.57
CA ALA A 1198 36.31 18.46 9.78
C ALA A 1198 36.77 18.71 8.33
N GLY A 1199 37.48 17.74 7.74
CA GLY A 1199 38.03 17.86 6.38
C GLY A 1199 37.02 17.58 5.26
N ASN A 1200 35.89 16.93 5.57
CA ASN A 1200 34.76 16.68 4.67
C ASN A 1200 33.50 16.32 5.48
N GLU A 1201 32.33 16.36 4.84
CA GLU A 1201 31.05 16.06 5.51
C GLU A 1201 30.92 14.62 6.00
N GLY A 1202 31.59 13.64 5.38
CA GLY A 1202 31.53 12.23 5.80
C GLY A 1202 32.15 12.06 7.19
N GLN A 1203 33.37 12.58 7.36
CA GLN A 1203 34.05 12.65 8.66
C GLN A 1203 33.25 13.48 9.68
N ALA A 1204 32.60 14.56 9.23
CA ALA A 1204 31.77 15.38 10.11
C ALA A 1204 30.52 14.62 10.60
N LYS A 1205 29.85 13.85 9.75
CA LYS A 1205 28.67 13.02 10.12
C LYS A 1205 29.02 11.99 11.20
N GLU A 1206 30.15 11.29 11.07
CA GLU A 1206 30.60 10.34 12.11
C GLU A 1206 30.89 11.01 13.47
N VAL A 1207 31.36 12.26 13.48
CA VAL A 1207 31.56 13.01 14.73
C VAL A 1207 30.24 13.53 15.28
N VAL A 1208 29.31 13.94 14.42
CA VAL A 1208 28.00 14.45 14.82
C VAL A 1208 27.10 13.36 15.39
N GLU A 1209 27.05 12.15 14.82
CA GLU A 1209 26.23 11.07 15.40
C GLU A 1209 26.66 10.75 16.84
N ARG A 1210 27.97 10.60 17.12
CA ARG A 1210 28.48 10.42 18.48
C ARG A 1210 28.13 11.57 19.43
N LEU A 1211 28.21 12.82 18.97
CA LEU A 1211 27.83 13.98 19.78
C LEU A 1211 26.31 14.09 19.99
N VAL A 1212 25.49 13.50 19.10
CA VAL A 1212 24.04 13.43 19.25
C VAL A 1212 23.62 12.25 20.14
N GLU A 1213 24.34 11.13 20.12
CA GLU A 1213 24.25 10.05 21.11
C GLU A 1213 24.56 10.60 22.53
N GLU A 1214 25.69 11.29 22.71
CA GLU A 1214 26.05 11.99 23.97
C GLU A 1214 25.00 13.04 24.42
N PHE A 1215 24.25 13.63 23.48
CA PHE A 1215 23.14 14.54 23.76
C PHE A 1215 21.87 13.80 24.19
N ASP A 1216 21.48 12.73 23.48
CA ASP A 1216 20.27 11.96 23.76
C ASP A 1216 20.39 11.25 25.13
N ASP A 1217 21.56 10.72 25.48
CA ASP A 1217 21.89 10.20 26.82
C ASP A 1217 21.73 11.27 27.91
N HIS A 1218 22.29 12.46 27.70
CA HIS A 1218 22.16 13.57 28.65
C HIS A 1218 20.71 14.04 28.81
N CYS A 1219 19.90 13.92 27.75
CA CYS A 1219 18.47 14.22 27.77
C CYS A 1219 17.62 13.21 28.56
N LEU A 1220 18.18 12.10 29.04
CA LEU A 1220 17.53 11.25 30.04
C LEU A 1220 17.40 11.98 31.39
N GLY A 1221 18.48 12.66 31.83
CA GLY A 1221 18.54 13.42 33.08
C GLY A 1221 18.16 14.90 32.96
N ALA A 1222 18.42 15.53 31.82
CA ALA A 1222 18.15 16.95 31.58
C ALA A 1222 16.92 17.18 30.67
N ARG A 1223 16.40 18.42 30.68
CA ARG A 1223 15.34 18.87 29.76
C ARG A 1223 15.94 19.83 28.73
N VAL A 1224 15.69 19.56 27.45
CA VAL A 1224 16.04 20.44 26.33
C VAL A 1224 15.25 21.75 26.42
N LEU A 1225 15.94 22.87 26.26
CA LEU A 1225 15.31 24.18 26.11
C LEU A 1225 15.03 24.38 24.61
N VAL A 1226 13.76 24.47 24.22
CA VAL A 1226 13.35 24.95 22.89
C VAL A 1226 12.64 26.28 23.10
N ASN A 1227 13.23 27.35 22.57
CA ASN A 1227 12.87 28.73 22.89
C ASN A 1227 12.56 29.53 21.61
N PHE A 1228 11.41 30.20 21.58
CA PHE A 1228 10.98 31.07 20.48
C PHE A 1228 10.83 32.50 20.95
N GLY A 1229 11.54 33.43 20.30
CA GLY A 1229 11.30 34.85 20.45
C GLY A 1229 10.20 35.31 19.49
N VAL A 1230 9.07 35.75 20.03
CA VAL A 1230 7.98 36.36 19.28
C VAL A 1230 8.02 37.86 19.51
N THR A 1231 8.18 38.64 18.45
CA THR A 1231 8.06 40.11 18.48
C THR A 1231 6.77 40.50 17.76
N VAL A 1232 5.95 41.31 18.43
CA VAL A 1232 4.79 41.97 17.86
C VAL A 1232 5.01 43.48 17.86
N GLY A 1233 4.63 44.14 16.78
CA GLY A 1233 4.59 45.60 16.70
C GLY A 1233 3.42 46.04 15.83
N ARG A 1234 2.86 47.21 16.10
CA ARG A 1234 1.74 47.77 15.33
C ARG A 1234 2.23 48.94 14.47
N ARG A 1235 2.01 48.89 13.15
CA ARG A 1235 2.48 49.92 12.21
C ARG A 1235 1.94 51.29 12.62
N CYS A 1236 2.84 52.26 12.80
CA CYS A 1236 2.46 53.67 12.87
C CYS A 1236 2.04 54.18 11.49
N ASP A 1237 1.11 55.12 11.52
CA ASP A 1237 0.55 55.82 10.36
C ASP A 1237 1.65 56.61 9.60
#